data_AF-A0A498MG05-F1
#
_entry.id   AF-A0A498MG05-F1
#
_cell.length_a   1.000
_cell.length_b   1.000
_cell.length_c   1.000
_cell.angle_alpha   90.00
_cell.angle_beta   90.00
_cell.angle_gamma   90.00
#
_symmetry.space_group_name_H-M   'P 1'
#
loop_
_entity.id
_entity.type
_entity.pdbx_description
1 polymer ?
#
loop_
_entity_poly.entity_id
_entity_poly.type
_entity_poly.pdbx_seq_one_letter_code
_entity_poly.pdbx_strand_id
1 'polypeptide(L)'
;MSTMVYPRDEKLEKLSQEEIISNTKLVIQGLEALKNEHNSILHSLLETIKCLKKDEEANVVHEKSNLLRKSVEMIELGLGEAQVMMALSNHLNAVESEKQKLRAQVRRLCQENQWLRDELANTQQKLQKSEQSVAQLEEEKKHLEFMNQLKKYDEDVSPSEEKDGEPPKDSLDDLFPNDEEEHTQGMQHNQHNSAAVAAAQQGGYEIPARLRTLHNLVIQYASQGRYEVAVPLCKQALEDLEKTSGHDHPDVATMLNILALVYRDQNKYKEAAHLLNDALSIREKTLGKDHPAVAATLNNLAVLYGKRGKYKEAEPLCKRALEIREKVLGKDHPDVAKQLNNLALLCQNQGKYEEVEYYYCRALEIYECRLGPDDPNVAKTKNNLASCFLKQGKYKEAEVLYKEILTRAHEKEFGSVDAENKPIWMHAEEREEMSKGKHRDNTPYGEYGGWYKACKVNSPTVNTTLRNLGALYRRQGKMEAAETLEECATRSRKQGLDPVHQTRVVEILKEDGSAERRRSRDSLSSVKYESGSEGGDEVSMAIEWSGHRNNILYLVESFQTVVIVGETGSGKSTQIPQYLLEAGWAADGKVIGVTQPRRVAATSVAGRVAEERGAFLGHEVGYTIRFDDCSDPHATRIKFLTDGMLVREMMSDPLLKKYSVIMLDEAHERTLYTDIAIGLLKKIQKKRRDLRLIVASATLDAKKFHDFFNLNESGDPNKDTCAILTVEGRTFPVDIFYTVRNDEVFVSSPVPDYVKATVETVMKIHETEDDGDVLAFLTGQEEVEKVVSMLQEQARTLSRYGMKKHLCVLPMYAGLPYNEQMRVFERMPPTVRKVVVATNIAETSITINGVVFVIDCAFVKLRAYNPRTAIESLIVTPISKASACQRAGRAGRNRAGKCFRLYTEEDFEKLPESTVPEMQRSNLAPVILQLKALGIDNVLRFNFLSPPPAQSMVQALELLYALGGLDQYGRLTDPMGVRMAEFPLSPMFAKMLLESGNFGCSKEIVTIAAMMQIQNIFVAPHNQKKSAAREHRKFAVAEGDHLTMLNVYEAFIKHQKSSQWCQDHFLNYKGLLRATAVREQLRHLLNKFKVPRTSSEGDPDVILRCIVSGFFANAARMHHSGSYRTLRDDRELYIHPDSVLYGEKPPKWVVFNEVVQTSKYYMRDVTAVESSWLVELAPHFYKQAKHGSLNSKRAKVF
;
A
#
# COMPACT_ATOMS: atom_id res chain seq x y z
N MET A 1 34.36 62.64 -27.46
CA MET A 1 34.17 63.23 -28.81
C MET A 1 34.91 62.35 -29.82
N SER A 2 34.38 62.30 -31.05
CA SER A 2 34.89 61.60 -32.25
C SER A 2 34.44 60.15 -32.48
N THR A 3 33.18 60.06 -32.92
CA THR A 3 32.68 59.37 -34.13
C THR A 3 33.59 58.45 -34.95
N MET A 4 33.11 57.20 -35.09
CA MET A 4 32.90 56.39 -36.32
C MET A 4 33.93 56.41 -37.46
N VAL A 5 34.39 55.21 -37.82
CA VAL A 5 34.26 54.70 -39.21
C VAL A 5 33.91 53.20 -39.15
N TYR A 6 32.67 52.85 -39.49
CA TYR A 6 32.28 51.50 -39.89
C TYR A 6 32.65 51.31 -41.38
N PRO A 7 33.31 50.22 -41.80
CA PRO A 7 33.32 49.82 -43.20
C PRO A 7 32.03 49.04 -43.50
N ARG A 8 31.26 49.59 -44.44
CA ARG A 8 30.29 48.96 -45.36
C ARG A 8 29.80 47.54 -45.02
N ASP A 9 28.52 47.44 -44.65
CA ASP A 9 27.73 46.21 -44.75
C ASP A 9 27.69 45.73 -46.22
N GLU A 10 28.55 44.78 -46.57
CA GLU A 10 28.23 43.82 -47.62
C GLU A 10 27.05 42.98 -47.13
N LYS A 11 25.99 42.88 -47.96
CA LYS A 11 24.88 41.97 -47.71
C LYS A 11 25.41 40.54 -47.64
N LEU A 12 25.72 40.05 -46.45
CA LEU A 12 25.85 38.62 -46.17
C LEU A 12 24.48 37.99 -46.42
N GLU A 13 24.35 37.24 -47.51
CA GLU A 13 23.21 36.36 -47.74
C GLU A 13 23.03 35.47 -46.49
N LYS A 14 21.88 35.59 -45.82
CA LYS A 14 21.56 34.73 -44.68
C LYS A 14 21.35 33.32 -45.20
N LEU A 15 22.38 32.48 -45.07
CA LEU A 15 22.30 31.04 -45.33
C LEU A 15 21.13 30.44 -44.54
N SER A 16 20.29 29.67 -45.23
CA SER A 16 19.19 28.94 -44.61
C SER A 16 19.73 27.86 -43.66
N GLN A 17 18.93 27.45 -42.68
CA GLN A 17 19.34 26.41 -41.71
C GLN A 17 19.71 25.10 -42.43
N GLU A 18 19.03 24.75 -43.52
CA GLU A 18 19.34 23.58 -44.34
C GLU A 18 20.67 23.72 -45.09
N GLU A 19 20.97 24.91 -45.62
CA GLU A 19 22.26 25.20 -46.26
C GLU A 19 23.41 25.18 -45.26
N ILE A 20 23.22 25.71 -44.05
CA ILE A 20 24.23 25.66 -42.98
C ILE A 20 24.55 24.20 -42.64
N ILE A 21 23.53 23.34 -42.49
CA ILE A 21 23.72 21.91 -42.20
C ILE A 21 24.41 21.20 -43.36
N SER A 22 24.01 21.48 -44.60
CA SER A 22 24.60 20.90 -45.81
C SER A 22 26.09 21.30 -45.94
N ASN A 23 26.39 22.57 -45.75
CA ASN A 23 27.76 23.09 -45.79
C ASN A 23 28.60 22.53 -44.64
N THR A 24 28.03 22.39 -43.44
CA THR A 24 28.73 21.77 -42.30
C THR A 24 29.08 20.30 -42.58
N LYS A 25 28.20 19.54 -43.25
CA LYS A 25 28.51 18.17 -43.68
C LYS A 25 29.64 18.12 -44.71
N LEU A 26 29.65 19.05 -45.67
CA LEU A 26 30.73 19.14 -46.66
C LEU A 26 32.08 19.49 -45.99
N VAL A 27 32.06 20.39 -45.01
CA VAL A 27 33.24 20.73 -44.21
C VAL A 27 33.74 19.52 -43.42
N ILE A 28 32.86 18.74 -42.79
CA ILE A 28 33.24 17.50 -42.10
C ILE A 28 33.92 16.53 -43.07
N GLN A 29 33.34 16.29 -44.25
CA GLN A 29 33.93 15.40 -45.26
C GLN A 29 35.31 15.89 -45.73
N GLY A 30 35.47 17.20 -45.94
CA GLY A 30 36.74 17.80 -46.33
C GLY A 30 37.80 17.70 -45.23
N LEU A 31 37.43 17.95 -43.97
CA LEU A 31 38.33 17.84 -42.82
C LEU A 31 38.73 16.38 -42.55
N GLU A 32 37.82 15.41 -42.73
CA GLU A 32 38.13 13.98 -42.65
C GLU A 32 39.11 13.54 -43.74
N ALA A 33 38.93 14.01 -44.97
CA ALA A 33 39.87 13.74 -46.06
C ALA A 33 41.27 14.32 -45.76
N LEU A 34 41.33 15.58 -45.34
CA LEU A 34 42.58 16.25 -44.99
C LEU A 34 43.29 15.59 -43.81
N LYS A 35 42.52 15.15 -42.80
CA LYS A 35 43.03 14.37 -41.66
C LYS A 35 43.70 13.08 -42.13
N ASN A 36 43.08 12.36 -43.05
CA ASN A 36 43.60 11.11 -43.57
C ASN A 36 44.90 11.33 -44.36
N GLU A 37 44.96 12.37 -45.20
CA GLU A 37 46.17 12.73 -45.94
C GLU A 37 47.32 13.13 -44.99
N HIS A 38 47.07 14.01 -44.03
CA HIS A 38 48.08 14.45 -43.06
C HIS A 38 48.59 13.28 -42.20
N ASN A 39 47.72 12.34 -41.83
CA ASN A 39 48.14 11.12 -41.12
C ASN A 39 48.97 10.19 -42.01
N SER A 40 48.63 10.04 -43.29
CA SER A 40 49.44 9.25 -44.23
C SER A 40 50.84 9.83 -44.42
N ILE A 41 50.95 11.16 -44.58
CA ILE A 41 52.23 11.86 -44.69
C ILE A 41 53.01 11.74 -43.39
N LEU A 42 52.35 11.91 -42.24
CA LEU A 42 52.97 11.76 -40.93
C LEU A 42 53.53 10.35 -40.75
N HIS A 43 52.80 9.32 -41.17
CA HIS A 43 53.25 7.94 -41.07
C HIS A 43 54.50 7.68 -41.94
N SER A 44 54.52 8.21 -43.17
CA SER A 44 55.67 8.10 -44.08
C SER A 44 56.90 8.84 -43.55
N LEU A 45 56.73 10.02 -42.96
CA LEU A 45 57.83 10.77 -42.32
C LEU A 45 58.38 10.04 -41.09
N LEU A 46 57.51 9.42 -40.27
CA LEU A 46 57.91 8.62 -39.11
C LEU A 46 58.68 7.35 -39.52
N GLU A 47 58.34 6.74 -40.65
CA GLU A 47 59.13 5.63 -41.21
C GLU A 47 60.48 6.09 -41.72
N THR A 48 60.53 7.25 -42.40
CA THR A 48 61.77 7.84 -42.90
C THR A 48 62.73 8.19 -41.76
N ILE A 49 62.22 8.71 -40.63
CA ILE A 49 62.99 8.99 -39.40
C ILE A 49 63.68 7.73 -38.88
N LYS A 50 63.04 6.55 -38.97
CA LYS A 50 63.63 5.29 -38.50
C LYS A 50 64.81 4.80 -39.36
N CYS A 51 64.94 5.30 -40.59
CA CYS A 51 65.96 4.84 -41.55
C CYS A 51 67.19 5.77 -41.64
N LEU A 52 67.16 6.97 -41.09
CA LEU A 52 68.25 7.95 -41.17
C LEU A 52 69.28 7.76 -40.04
N LYS A 53 70.58 7.79 -40.38
CA LYS A 53 71.73 7.59 -39.45
C LYS A 53 72.63 8.83 -39.26
N LYS A 54 72.19 10.04 -39.64
CA LYS A 54 72.92 11.32 -39.44
C LYS A 54 72.04 12.37 -38.77
N ASP A 55 72.57 13.07 -37.77
CA ASP A 55 71.81 13.93 -36.85
C ASP A 55 71.21 15.21 -37.47
N GLU A 56 71.83 15.83 -38.49
CA GLU A 56 71.31 17.11 -39.02
C GLU A 56 70.07 16.97 -39.91
N GLU A 57 69.98 15.94 -40.76
CA GLU A 57 68.80 15.69 -41.61
C GLU A 57 67.63 15.12 -40.80
N ALA A 58 67.91 14.35 -39.73
CA ALA A 58 66.90 13.78 -38.85
C ALA A 58 66.13 14.86 -38.06
N ASN A 59 66.79 15.95 -37.65
CA ASN A 59 66.17 17.06 -36.92
C ASN A 59 65.11 17.79 -37.75
N VAL A 60 65.39 18.06 -39.02
CA VAL A 60 64.43 18.74 -39.92
C VAL A 60 63.20 17.86 -40.18
N VAL A 61 63.38 16.54 -40.30
CA VAL A 61 62.26 15.60 -40.49
C VAL A 61 61.42 15.47 -39.19
N HIS A 62 62.06 15.52 -38.02
CA HIS A 62 61.36 15.56 -36.73
C HIS A 62 60.51 16.84 -36.56
N GLU A 63 61.03 17.99 -36.95
CA GLU A 63 60.30 19.26 -36.88
C GLU A 63 59.08 19.27 -37.81
N LYS A 64 59.22 18.76 -39.04
CA LYS A 64 58.12 18.57 -39.99
C LYS A 64 57.05 17.60 -39.47
N SER A 65 57.46 16.50 -38.83
CA SER A 65 56.54 15.55 -38.19
C SER A 65 55.74 16.19 -37.05
N ASN A 66 56.39 17.00 -36.22
CA ASN A 66 55.72 17.71 -35.12
C ASN A 66 54.73 18.77 -35.62
N LEU A 67 55.04 19.49 -36.70
CA LEU A 67 54.11 20.42 -37.35
C LEU A 67 52.87 19.71 -37.90
N LEU A 68 53.05 18.56 -38.56
CA LEU A 68 51.94 17.74 -39.06
C LEU A 68 51.08 17.20 -37.92
N ARG A 69 51.68 16.76 -36.80
CA ARG A 69 50.92 16.31 -35.62
C ARG A 69 50.02 17.42 -35.06
N LYS A 70 50.56 18.63 -34.89
CA LYS A 70 49.78 19.80 -34.46
C LYS A 70 48.66 20.13 -35.46
N SER A 71 48.91 19.99 -36.75
CA SER A 71 47.89 20.19 -37.77
C SER A 71 46.75 19.17 -37.68
N VAL A 72 47.06 17.90 -37.42
CA VAL A 72 46.03 16.85 -37.22
C VAL A 72 45.19 17.13 -35.97
N GLU A 73 45.82 17.51 -34.86
CA GLU A 73 45.11 17.88 -33.62
C GLU A 73 44.13 19.04 -33.85
N MET A 74 44.54 20.07 -34.60
CA MET A 74 43.66 21.20 -34.96
C MET A 74 42.48 20.78 -35.86
N ILE A 75 42.70 19.85 -36.80
CA ILE A 75 41.65 19.32 -37.66
C ILE A 75 40.65 18.48 -36.84
N GLU A 76 41.12 17.71 -35.85
CA GLU A 76 40.26 16.95 -34.94
C GLU A 76 39.38 17.84 -34.06
N LEU A 77 39.92 18.96 -33.57
CA LEU A 77 39.14 19.97 -32.85
C LEU A 77 38.03 20.56 -33.73
N GLY A 78 38.36 20.95 -34.98
CA GLY A 78 37.36 21.47 -35.92
C GLY A 78 36.28 20.45 -36.29
N LEU A 79 36.61 19.16 -36.39
CA LEU A 79 35.64 18.08 -36.57
C LEU A 79 34.71 17.93 -35.37
N GLY A 80 35.25 18.07 -34.15
CA GLY A 80 34.47 18.06 -32.91
C GLY A 80 33.44 19.19 -32.87
N GLU A 81 33.83 20.40 -33.22
CA GLU A 81 32.93 21.57 -33.28
C GLU A 81 31.80 21.36 -34.31
N ALA A 82 32.14 20.87 -35.50
CA ALA A 82 31.15 20.61 -36.55
C ALA A 82 30.16 19.48 -36.17
N GLN A 83 30.62 18.45 -35.45
CA GLN A 83 29.75 17.40 -34.91
C GLN A 83 28.78 17.92 -33.83
N VAL A 84 29.23 18.81 -32.96
CA VAL A 84 28.37 19.48 -31.96
C VAL A 84 27.28 20.31 -32.64
N MET A 85 27.63 21.06 -33.71
CA MET A 85 26.65 21.83 -34.48
C MET A 85 25.57 20.93 -35.11
N MET A 86 25.96 19.77 -35.65
CA MET A 86 25.03 18.77 -36.19
C MET A 86 24.10 18.19 -35.12
N ALA A 87 24.65 17.89 -33.93
CA ALA A 87 23.87 17.36 -32.80
C ALA A 87 22.85 18.38 -32.27
N LEU A 88 23.26 19.65 -32.15
CA LEU A 88 22.40 20.74 -31.68
C LEU A 88 21.20 20.95 -32.62
N SER A 89 21.43 20.91 -33.93
CA SER A 89 20.37 21.04 -34.94
C SER A 89 19.32 19.93 -34.84
N ASN A 90 19.77 18.68 -34.67
CA ASN A 90 18.86 17.54 -34.48
C ASN A 90 18.03 17.67 -33.20
N HIS A 91 18.64 18.13 -32.11
CA HIS A 91 17.94 18.36 -30.85
C HIS A 91 16.89 19.47 -30.98
N LEU A 92 17.21 20.57 -31.67
CA LEU A 92 16.27 21.67 -31.89
C LEU A 92 15.04 21.21 -32.69
N ASN A 93 15.24 20.43 -33.76
CA ASN A 93 14.16 19.86 -34.57
C ASN A 93 13.26 18.92 -33.74
N ALA A 94 13.84 18.13 -32.84
CA ALA A 94 13.09 17.25 -31.95
C ALA A 94 12.18 18.06 -31.01
N VAL A 95 12.72 19.11 -30.38
CA VAL A 95 11.98 19.99 -29.46
C VAL A 95 10.84 20.73 -30.18
N GLU A 96 11.05 21.20 -31.40
CA GLU A 96 9.99 21.83 -32.18
C GLU A 96 8.85 20.86 -32.53
N SER A 97 9.18 19.61 -32.82
CA SER A 97 8.19 18.56 -33.07
C SER A 97 7.33 18.27 -31.83
N GLU A 98 7.92 18.25 -30.64
CA GLU A 98 7.20 18.06 -29.38
C GLU A 98 6.29 19.24 -29.06
N LYS A 99 6.78 20.47 -29.27
CA LYS A 99 5.98 21.69 -29.12
C LYS A 99 4.75 21.67 -30.02
N GLN A 100 4.85 21.17 -31.25
CA GLN A 100 3.71 21.00 -32.14
C GLN A 100 2.71 19.94 -31.63
N LYS A 101 3.18 18.81 -31.12
CA LYS A 101 2.33 17.76 -30.52
C LYS A 101 1.54 18.30 -29.32
N LEU A 102 2.19 19.03 -28.42
CA LEU A 102 1.55 19.63 -27.25
C LEU A 102 0.47 20.66 -27.65
N ARG A 103 0.75 21.49 -28.67
CA ARG A 103 -0.26 22.43 -29.21
C ARG A 103 -1.49 21.70 -29.79
N ALA A 104 -1.30 20.55 -30.43
CA ALA A 104 -2.41 19.73 -30.93
C ALA A 104 -3.24 19.13 -29.77
N GLN A 105 -2.57 18.68 -28.70
CA GLN A 105 -3.22 18.14 -27.51
C GLN A 105 -4.07 19.19 -26.79
N VAL A 106 -3.56 20.42 -26.64
CA VAL A 106 -4.32 21.53 -26.04
C VAL A 106 -5.59 21.82 -26.84
N ARG A 107 -5.53 21.83 -28.18
CA ARG A 107 -6.72 22.02 -29.03
C ARG A 107 -7.77 20.92 -28.82
N ARG A 108 -7.34 19.66 -28.73
CA ARG A 108 -8.24 18.52 -28.44
C ARG A 108 -8.91 18.68 -27.08
N LEU A 109 -8.14 19.02 -26.04
CA LEU A 109 -8.68 19.19 -24.68
C LEU A 109 -9.68 20.35 -24.58
N CYS A 110 -9.47 21.44 -25.31
CA CYS A 110 -10.47 22.51 -25.39
C CYS A 110 -11.77 22.03 -26.05
N GLN A 111 -11.67 21.21 -27.09
CA GLN A 111 -12.82 20.66 -27.81
C GLN A 111 -13.61 19.64 -26.96
N GLU A 112 -12.90 18.79 -26.22
CA GLU A 112 -13.51 17.86 -25.24
C GLU A 112 -14.20 18.60 -24.11
N ASN A 113 -13.59 19.67 -23.57
CA ASN A 113 -14.23 20.49 -22.54
C ASN A 113 -15.50 21.18 -23.04
N GLN A 114 -15.52 21.63 -24.29
CA GLN A 114 -16.73 22.19 -24.89
C GLN A 114 -17.83 21.14 -25.01
N TRP A 115 -17.49 19.95 -25.53
CA TRP A 115 -18.43 18.83 -25.63
C TRP A 115 -18.99 18.38 -24.27
N LEU A 116 -18.15 18.35 -23.23
CA LEU A 116 -18.59 18.02 -21.87
C LEU A 116 -19.58 19.05 -21.29
N ARG A 117 -19.42 20.34 -21.63
CA ARG A 117 -20.39 21.37 -21.25
C ARG A 117 -21.73 21.18 -21.95
N ASP A 118 -21.71 20.83 -23.24
CA ASP A 118 -22.92 20.57 -24.02
C ASP A 118 -23.65 19.31 -23.52
N GLU A 119 -22.91 18.25 -23.16
CA GLU A 119 -23.48 17.02 -22.60
C GLU A 119 -24.04 17.24 -21.18
N LEU A 120 -23.39 18.09 -20.38
CA LEU A 120 -23.89 18.51 -19.07
C LEU A 120 -25.23 19.27 -19.20
N ALA A 121 -25.34 20.17 -20.18
CA ALA A 121 -26.59 20.89 -20.44
C ALA A 121 -27.72 19.92 -20.88
N ASN A 122 -27.41 18.95 -21.76
CA ASN A 122 -28.37 17.93 -22.19
C ASN A 122 -28.83 17.02 -21.06
N THR A 123 -27.93 16.66 -20.14
CA THR A 123 -28.27 15.81 -18.98
C THR A 123 -29.10 16.57 -17.95
N GLN A 124 -28.81 17.84 -17.71
CA GLN A 124 -29.65 18.71 -16.87
C GLN A 124 -31.06 18.85 -17.44
N GLN A 125 -31.20 19.02 -18.75
CA GLN A 125 -32.52 19.10 -19.38
C GLN A 125 -33.32 17.78 -19.26
N LYS A 126 -32.65 16.63 -19.37
CA LYS A 126 -33.27 15.30 -19.17
C LYS A 126 -33.68 15.07 -17.71
N LEU A 127 -32.89 15.57 -16.76
CA LEU A 127 -33.21 15.52 -15.33
C LEU A 127 -34.47 16.33 -15.03
N GLN A 128 -34.52 17.57 -15.53
CA GLN A 128 -35.68 18.45 -15.33
C GLN A 128 -36.98 17.84 -15.89
N LYS A 129 -36.93 17.19 -17.06
CA LYS A 129 -38.07 16.45 -17.61
C LYS A 129 -38.47 15.24 -16.76
N SER A 130 -37.50 14.54 -16.17
CA SER A 130 -37.75 13.41 -15.28
C SER A 130 -38.39 13.86 -13.97
N GLU A 131 -37.94 14.98 -13.41
CA GLU A 131 -38.50 15.57 -12.18
C GLU A 131 -39.96 16.00 -12.40
N GLN A 132 -40.27 16.61 -13.55
CA GLN A 132 -41.65 16.93 -13.92
C GLN A 132 -42.54 15.69 -14.00
N SER A 133 -42.03 14.59 -14.60
CA SER A 133 -42.78 13.33 -14.68
C SER A 133 -42.99 12.68 -13.32
N VAL A 134 -42.03 12.77 -12.40
CA VAL A 134 -42.16 12.23 -11.03
C VAL A 134 -43.18 13.04 -10.24
N ALA A 135 -43.16 14.37 -10.34
CA ALA A 135 -44.16 15.22 -9.69
C ALA A 135 -45.59 14.88 -10.16
N GLN A 136 -45.76 14.62 -11.46
CA GLN A 136 -47.05 14.23 -12.03
C GLN A 136 -47.54 12.87 -11.49
N LEU A 137 -46.65 11.89 -11.37
CA LEU A 137 -46.96 10.58 -10.79
C LEU A 137 -47.25 10.64 -9.28
N GLU A 138 -46.60 11.56 -8.56
CA GLU A 138 -46.89 11.78 -7.13
C GLU A 138 -48.27 12.39 -6.91
N GLU A 139 -48.73 13.29 -7.78
CA GLU A 139 -50.10 13.79 -7.76
C GLU A 139 -51.12 12.69 -8.05
N GLU A 140 -50.89 11.86 -9.08
CA GLU A 140 -51.75 10.70 -9.38
C GLU A 140 -51.82 9.72 -8.21
N LYS A 141 -50.68 9.45 -7.56
CA LYS A 141 -50.63 8.59 -6.37
C LYS A 141 -51.46 9.16 -5.22
N LYS A 142 -51.34 10.46 -4.93
CA LYS A 142 -52.15 11.13 -3.89
C LYS A 142 -53.65 11.05 -4.21
N HIS A 143 -54.01 11.21 -5.48
CA HIS A 143 -55.39 11.08 -5.92
C HIS A 143 -55.92 9.65 -5.74
N LEU A 144 -55.11 8.62 -6.01
CA LEU A 144 -55.48 7.22 -5.79
C LEU A 144 -55.59 6.88 -4.30
N GLU A 145 -54.68 7.40 -3.47
CA GLU A 145 -54.73 7.23 -2.01
C GLU A 145 -55.99 7.88 -1.41
N PHE A 146 -56.37 9.07 -1.90
CA PHE A 146 -57.62 9.73 -1.53
C PHE A 146 -58.85 8.91 -1.92
N MET A 147 -58.89 8.35 -3.14
CA MET A 147 -59.99 7.46 -3.57
C MET A 147 -60.09 6.19 -2.72
N ASN A 148 -58.97 5.65 -2.25
CA ASN A 148 -58.95 4.50 -1.35
C ASN A 148 -59.40 4.84 0.07
N GLN A 149 -59.17 6.07 0.54
CA GLN A 149 -59.69 6.53 1.82
C GLN A 149 -61.21 6.68 1.79
N LEU A 150 -61.79 7.16 0.68
CA LEU A 150 -63.24 7.20 0.49
C LEU A 150 -63.89 5.81 0.55
N LYS A 151 -63.27 4.80 -0.06
CA LYS A 151 -63.77 3.42 -0.02
C LYS A 151 -63.83 2.81 1.39
N LYS A 152 -62.96 3.24 2.31
CA LYS A 152 -62.98 2.76 3.71
C LYS A 152 -64.17 3.28 4.52
N TYR A 153 -64.78 4.39 4.11
CA TYR A 153 -65.96 4.93 4.80
C TYR A 153 -67.28 4.36 4.26
N ASP A 154 -67.26 3.71 3.08
CA ASP A 154 -68.44 3.03 2.52
C ASP A 154 -68.65 1.60 3.08
N GLU A 155 -67.66 1.01 3.77
CA GLU A 155 -67.74 -0.37 4.29
C GLU A 155 -68.33 -0.49 5.73
N ASP A 156 -68.56 0.61 6.45
CA ASP A 156 -69.07 0.61 7.85
C ASP A 156 -70.61 0.76 7.98
N VAL A 157 -71.39 0.13 7.09
CA VAL A 157 -72.86 0.05 7.24
C VAL A 157 -73.38 -1.36 6.97
N SER A 158 -73.36 -2.24 7.99
CA SER A 158 -74.46 -3.20 8.31
C SER A 158 -74.12 -4.10 9.52
N PRO A 159 -75.06 -4.39 10.45
CA PRO A 159 -74.81 -5.16 11.68
C PRO A 159 -75.37 -6.60 11.64
N SER A 160 -74.77 -7.56 12.39
CA SER A 160 -75.45 -8.50 13.34
C SER A 160 -74.66 -9.79 13.69
N GLU A 161 -74.81 -10.17 14.98
CA GLU A 161 -74.84 -11.52 15.60
C GLU A 161 -73.57 -12.27 16.11
N GLU A 162 -73.37 -12.17 17.43
CA GLU A 162 -73.24 -13.23 18.48
C GLU A 162 -72.41 -14.52 18.25
N LYS A 163 -71.46 -14.87 19.14
CA LYS A 163 -71.70 -15.63 20.41
C LYS A 163 -70.41 -16.14 21.13
N ASP A 164 -70.37 -15.85 22.44
CA ASP A 164 -69.89 -16.58 23.64
C ASP A 164 -68.55 -17.35 23.76
N GLY A 165 -67.86 -17.15 24.90
CA GLY A 165 -66.82 -18.09 25.37
C GLY A 165 -65.80 -17.73 26.49
N GLU A 166 -66.11 -16.86 27.47
CA GLU A 166 -65.66 -16.89 28.91
C GLU A 166 -64.14 -16.94 29.35
N PRO A 167 -63.76 -16.69 30.64
CA PRO A 167 -62.99 -15.48 31.04
C PRO A 167 -61.65 -15.73 31.83
N PRO A 168 -60.90 -14.67 32.26
CA PRO A 168 -59.53 -14.74 32.80
C PRO A 168 -59.40 -14.43 34.32
N LYS A 169 -58.31 -14.88 34.96
CA LYS A 169 -57.77 -14.50 36.29
C LYS A 169 -56.32 -15.00 36.40
N ASP A 170 -55.38 -14.42 37.15
CA ASP A 170 -55.20 -13.17 37.89
C ASP A 170 -53.75 -13.19 38.39
N SER A 171 -53.10 -12.03 38.46
CA SER A 171 -52.46 -11.44 39.66
C SER A 171 -51.48 -10.35 39.19
N LEU A 172 -51.48 -9.08 39.55
CA LEU A 172 -52.04 -8.23 40.63
C LEU A 172 -50.85 -7.33 41.07
N ASP A 173 -51.13 -6.02 41.15
CA ASP A 173 -50.48 -4.97 41.96
C ASP A 173 -49.04 -4.52 41.58
N ASP A 174 -48.62 -3.26 41.71
CA ASP A 174 -49.13 -2.13 42.50
C ASP A 174 -48.62 -0.75 41.99
N LEU A 175 -49.19 0.32 42.55
CA LEU A 175 -49.05 1.75 42.26
C LEU A 175 -47.75 2.44 42.79
N PHE A 176 -47.43 3.63 42.22
CA PHE A 176 -46.45 4.73 42.56
C PHE A 176 -45.90 4.84 44.02
N PRO A 177 -44.79 5.58 44.40
CA PRO A 177 -43.81 6.47 43.71
C PRO A 177 -42.30 6.39 44.19
N ASN A 178 -41.42 7.23 43.61
CA ASN A 178 -40.18 7.90 44.11
C ASN A 178 -39.03 7.25 44.94
N ASP A 179 -37.82 7.65 44.53
CA ASP A 179 -36.63 8.07 45.31
C ASP A 179 -35.52 7.09 45.79
N GLU A 180 -34.32 7.40 45.26
CA GLU A 180 -32.98 7.49 45.88
C GLU A 180 -31.94 6.34 45.86
N GLU A 181 -30.89 6.61 45.06
CA GLU A 181 -29.45 6.73 45.39
C GLU A 181 -28.67 5.56 46.02
N GLU A 182 -27.58 5.11 45.35
CA GLU A 182 -26.22 5.61 45.60
C GLU A 182 -25.14 5.09 44.61
N HIS A 183 -24.02 5.81 44.61
CA HIS A 183 -22.99 6.01 43.58
C HIS A 183 -22.02 4.87 43.24
N THR A 184 -21.44 4.92 42.01
CA THR A 184 -19.96 4.98 41.87
C THR A 184 -19.50 5.53 40.50
N GLN A 185 -18.44 6.34 40.57
CA GLN A 185 -17.79 7.15 39.54
C GLN A 185 -16.99 6.29 38.53
N GLY A 186 -16.73 6.83 37.32
CA GLY A 186 -15.53 6.44 36.57
C GLY A 186 -15.54 6.58 35.04
N MET A 187 -14.75 7.56 34.56
CA MET A 187 -13.96 7.55 33.32
C MET A 187 -14.60 8.01 31.99
N GLN A 188 -14.38 9.30 31.72
CA GLN A 188 -14.41 9.96 30.42
C GLN A 188 -13.23 9.56 29.53
N HIS A 189 -13.47 9.32 28.23
CA HIS A 189 -12.43 9.22 27.21
C HIS A 189 -12.63 10.28 26.10
N ASN A 190 -11.54 10.96 25.79
CA ASN A 190 -11.42 12.11 24.88
C ASN A 190 -11.80 11.76 23.42
N GLN A 191 -12.93 12.28 22.94
CA GLN A 191 -13.19 12.48 21.52
C GLN A 191 -13.13 13.98 21.20
N HIS A 192 -12.28 14.35 20.24
CA HIS A 192 -12.26 15.66 19.59
C HIS A 192 -13.53 15.84 18.74
N ASN A 193 -14.68 16.00 19.40
CA ASN A 193 -15.87 16.57 18.80
C ASN A 193 -15.76 18.09 18.83
N SER A 194 -16.16 18.74 17.73
CA SER A 194 -16.23 20.19 17.67
C SER A 194 -17.11 20.69 18.84
N ALA A 195 -16.55 21.54 19.70
CA ALA A 195 -17.20 22.03 20.92
C ALA A 195 -18.49 22.84 20.66
N ALA A 196 -18.88 23.00 19.39
CA ALA A 196 -20.17 23.56 19.00
C ALA A 196 -21.34 22.59 19.21
N VAL A 197 -21.10 21.27 19.29
CA VAL A 197 -22.18 20.27 19.42
C VAL A 197 -22.52 19.98 20.89
N ALA A 198 -21.53 20.00 21.79
CA ALA A 198 -21.76 19.75 23.22
C ALA A 198 -22.43 20.94 23.93
N ALA A 199 -22.10 22.18 23.55
CA ALA A 199 -22.71 23.37 24.15
C ALA A 199 -24.18 23.64 23.74
N ALA A 200 -24.74 22.83 22.83
CA ALA A 200 -26.14 22.93 22.40
C ALA A 200 -27.10 22.12 23.30
N GLN A 201 -26.60 21.24 24.18
CA GLN A 201 -27.45 20.39 25.02
C GLN A 201 -28.15 21.13 26.17
N GLN A 202 -27.83 22.40 26.43
CA GLN A 202 -28.53 23.23 27.43
C GLN A 202 -29.43 24.31 26.81
N GLY A 203 -29.55 24.36 25.48
CA GLY A 203 -30.34 25.38 24.77
C GLY A 203 -31.11 24.80 23.60
N GLY A 204 -32.13 23.97 23.90
CA GLY A 204 -33.34 23.72 23.10
C GLY A 204 -33.28 23.27 21.64
N TYR A 205 -32.11 23.22 20.97
CA TYR A 205 -31.99 22.89 19.56
C TYR A 205 -31.00 21.74 19.33
N GLU A 206 -31.53 20.55 19.03
CA GLU A 206 -30.75 19.36 18.76
C GLU A 206 -30.49 19.21 17.26
N ILE A 207 -29.22 19.07 16.86
CA ILE A 207 -28.84 18.93 15.44
C ILE A 207 -29.41 17.61 14.90
N PRO A 208 -30.21 17.63 13.81
CA PRO A 208 -30.75 16.42 13.21
C PRO A 208 -29.67 15.37 12.95
N ALA A 209 -29.97 14.10 13.27
CA ALA A 209 -29.01 13.00 13.15
C ALA A 209 -28.41 12.91 11.73
N ARG A 210 -29.19 13.25 10.69
CA ARG A 210 -28.76 13.32 9.29
C ARG A 210 -27.64 14.35 9.06
N LEU A 211 -27.75 15.54 9.65
CA LEU A 211 -26.73 16.60 9.55
C LEU A 211 -25.48 16.23 10.33
N ARG A 212 -25.63 15.55 11.47
CA ARG A 212 -24.49 15.00 12.23
C ARG A 212 -23.74 13.91 11.46
N THR A 213 -24.46 13.00 10.79
CA THR A 213 -23.81 11.99 9.93
C THR A 213 -23.10 12.63 8.73
N LEU A 214 -23.72 13.64 8.11
CA LEU A 214 -23.11 14.36 7.00
C LEU A 214 -21.88 15.17 7.46
N HIS A 215 -21.94 15.80 8.64
CA HIS A 215 -20.81 16.48 9.27
C HIS A 215 -19.61 15.53 9.43
N ASN A 216 -19.83 14.35 9.98
CA ASN A 216 -18.78 13.35 10.19
C ASN A 216 -18.20 12.87 8.87
N LEU A 217 -19.05 12.65 7.85
CA LEU A 217 -18.62 12.24 6.52
C LEU A 217 -17.77 13.33 5.82
N VAL A 218 -18.18 14.59 5.93
CA VAL A 218 -17.46 15.73 5.37
C VAL A 218 -16.11 15.93 6.07
N ILE A 219 -16.05 15.83 7.40
CA ILE A 219 -14.79 15.89 8.14
C ILE A 219 -13.87 14.74 7.71
N GLN A 220 -14.41 13.53 7.55
CA GLN A 220 -13.63 12.40 7.09
C GLN A 220 -13.02 12.65 5.71
N TYR A 221 -13.81 13.15 4.74
CA TYR A 221 -13.27 13.49 3.42
C TYR A 221 -12.28 14.66 3.45
N ALA A 222 -12.52 15.69 4.26
CA ALA A 222 -11.60 16.81 4.43
C ALA A 222 -10.27 16.36 5.08
N SER A 223 -10.31 15.49 6.09
CA SER A 223 -9.11 14.93 6.73
C SER A 223 -8.26 14.07 5.78
N GLN A 224 -8.89 13.51 4.75
CA GLN A 224 -8.24 12.76 3.67
C GLN A 224 -7.74 13.67 2.53
N GLY A 225 -7.91 14.99 2.64
CA GLY A 225 -7.55 15.97 1.61
C GLY A 225 -8.46 15.98 0.37
N ARG A 226 -9.60 15.27 0.41
CA ARG A 226 -10.53 15.09 -0.72
C ARG A 226 -11.57 16.20 -0.81
N TYR A 227 -11.10 17.42 -1.00
CA TYR A 227 -11.94 18.62 -1.04
C TYR A 227 -12.87 18.69 -2.25
N GLU A 228 -12.50 18.01 -3.34
CA GLU A 228 -13.29 17.89 -4.57
C GLU A 228 -14.61 17.13 -4.37
N VAL A 229 -14.72 16.34 -3.30
CA VAL A 229 -15.95 15.64 -2.92
C VAL A 229 -16.64 16.31 -1.73
N ALA A 230 -15.86 16.76 -0.73
CA ALA A 230 -16.41 17.39 0.47
C ALA A 230 -17.16 18.70 0.17
N VAL A 231 -16.63 19.56 -0.71
CA VAL A 231 -17.26 20.86 -1.01
C VAL A 231 -18.58 20.72 -1.77
N PRO A 232 -18.67 19.93 -2.86
CA PRO A 232 -19.95 19.73 -3.56
C PRO A 232 -21.02 19.11 -2.68
N LEU A 233 -20.66 18.14 -1.82
CA LEU A 233 -21.61 17.52 -0.89
C LEU A 233 -22.20 18.53 0.11
N CYS A 234 -21.35 19.39 0.68
CA CYS A 234 -21.83 20.46 1.56
C CYS A 234 -22.72 21.46 0.84
N LYS A 235 -22.37 21.85 -0.39
CA LYS A 235 -23.17 22.79 -1.19
C LYS A 235 -24.53 22.22 -1.57
N GLN A 236 -24.56 20.96 -2.01
CA GLN A 236 -25.80 20.27 -2.34
C GLN A 236 -26.71 20.15 -1.11
N ALA A 237 -26.15 19.75 0.04
CA ALA A 237 -26.92 19.66 1.27
C ALA A 237 -27.43 21.03 1.76
N LEU A 238 -26.65 22.10 1.55
CA LEU A 238 -27.05 23.46 1.84
C LEU A 238 -28.23 23.90 0.95
N GLU A 239 -28.14 23.68 -0.37
CA GLU A 239 -29.21 24.00 -1.33
C GLU A 239 -30.50 23.23 -1.04
N ASP A 240 -30.39 21.95 -0.69
CA ASP A 240 -31.53 21.11 -0.30
C ASP A 240 -32.20 21.63 0.99
N LEU A 241 -31.39 22.04 1.98
CA LEU A 241 -31.90 22.64 3.22
C LEU A 241 -32.57 23.99 2.97
N GLU A 242 -31.96 24.86 2.16
CA GLU A 242 -32.51 26.18 1.84
C GLU A 242 -33.84 26.07 1.10
N LYS A 243 -33.99 25.10 0.20
CA LYS A 243 -35.26 24.83 -0.51
C LYS A 243 -36.35 24.26 0.39
N THR A 244 -35.99 23.38 1.32
CA THR A 244 -36.97 22.67 2.17
C THR A 244 -37.40 23.49 3.38
N SER A 245 -36.46 24.21 4.01
CA SER A 245 -36.66 24.83 5.32
C SER A 245 -36.48 26.36 5.30
N GLY A 246 -36.05 26.93 4.18
CA GLY A 246 -35.74 28.36 4.03
C GLY A 246 -34.35 28.73 4.55
N HIS A 247 -33.79 29.82 4.02
CA HIS A 247 -32.41 30.25 4.31
C HIS A 247 -32.20 30.70 5.78
N ASP A 248 -33.24 31.25 6.44
CA ASP A 248 -33.16 31.66 7.84
C ASP A 248 -33.30 30.48 8.83
N HIS A 249 -33.23 29.20 8.40
CA HIS A 249 -33.35 28.05 9.30
C HIS A 249 -32.04 27.75 10.08
N PRO A 250 -32.08 27.38 11.38
CA PRO A 250 -30.86 27.09 12.17
C PRO A 250 -29.97 25.97 11.60
N ASP A 251 -30.56 25.01 10.89
CA ASP A 251 -29.80 23.96 10.21
C ASP A 251 -28.97 24.47 9.03
N VAL A 252 -29.44 25.51 8.32
CA VAL A 252 -28.68 26.17 7.25
C VAL A 252 -27.43 26.80 7.85
N ALA A 253 -27.56 27.48 8.98
CA ALA A 253 -26.42 28.03 9.71
C ALA A 253 -25.42 26.95 10.16
N THR A 254 -25.91 25.77 10.55
CA THR A 254 -25.06 24.63 10.90
C THR A 254 -24.32 24.11 9.67
N MET A 255 -24.97 23.97 8.53
CA MET A 255 -24.34 23.55 7.28
C MET A 255 -23.31 24.57 6.74
N LEU A 256 -23.62 25.87 6.82
CA LEU A 256 -22.70 26.96 6.49
C LEU A 256 -21.43 26.90 7.35
N ASN A 257 -21.57 26.65 8.66
CA ASN A 257 -20.44 26.49 9.57
C ASN A 257 -19.59 25.24 9.21
N ILE A 258 -20.20 24.14 8.76
CA ILE A 258 -19.47 22.95 8.29
C ILE A 258 -18.69 23.26 7.01
N LEU A 259 -19.32 23.91 6.03
CA LEU A 259 -18.65 24.31 4.79
C LEU A 259 -17.51 25.29 5.05
N ALA A 260 -17.67 26.23 6.00
CA ALA A 260 -16.62 27.15 6.40
C ALA A 260 -15.38 26.43 6.98
N LEU A 261 -15.57 25.35 7.75
CA LEU A 261 -14.46 24.53 8.24
C LEU A 261 -13.72 23.85 7.10
N VAL A 262 -14.44 23.32 6.10
CA VAL A 262 -13.82 22.70 4.91
C VAL A 262 -13.02 23.73 4.10
N TYR A 263 -13.50 24.96 3.96
CA TYR A 263 -12.75 26.02 3.29
C TYR A 263 -11.56 26.53 4.11
N ARG A 264 -11.67 26.56 5.44
CA ARG A 264 -10.53 26.85 6.31
C ARG A 264 -9.41 25.85 6.10
N ASP A 265 -9.73 24.56 6.00
CA ASP A 265 -8.74 23.49 5.81
C ASP A 265 -8.11 23.54 4.39
N GLN A 266 -8.78 24.16 3.41
CA GLN A 266 -8.22 24.55 2.11
C GLN A 266 -7.40 25.86 2.11
N ASN A 267 -7.21 26.50 3.26
CA ASN A 267 -6.63 27.85 3.39
C ASN A 267 -7.43 28.97 2.70
N LYS A 268 -8.72 28.75 2.40
CA LYS A 268 -9.66 29.71 1.81
C LYS A 268 -10.38 30.53 2.88
N TYR A 269 -9.59 31.32 3.63
CA TYR A 269 -10.07 32.02 4.82
C TYR A 269 -11.07 33.15 4.53
N LYS A 270 -11.08 33.71 3.30
CA LYS A 270 -12.03 34.77 2.92
C LYS A 270 -13.42 34.18 2.71
N GLU A 271 -13.53 33.12 1.92
CA GLU A 271 -14.78 32.42 1.68
C GLU A 271 -15.36 31.83 2.98
N ALA A 272 -14.51 31.24 3.82
CA ALA A 272 -14.93 30.71 5.13
C ALA A 272 -15.49 31.80 6.06
N ALA A 273 -14.90 33.01 6.05
CA ALA A 273 -15.38 34.12 6.88
C ALA A 273 -16.74 34.66 6.40
N HIS A 274 -17.00 34.71 5.10
CA HIS A 274 -18.32 35.09 4.57
C HIS A 274 -19.41 34.12 5.06
N LEU A 275 -19.17 32.81 4.90
CA LEU A 275 -20.12 31.79 5.34
C LEU A 275 -20.40 31.81 6.84
N LEU A 276 -19.40 32.10 7.67
CA LEU A 276 -19.61 32.25 9.12
C LEU A 276 -20.34 33.53 9.51
N ASN A 277 -20.16 34.62 8.77
CA ASN A 277 -20.96 35.84 8.99
C ASN A 277 -22.44 35.61 8.64
N ASP A 278 -22.71 34.88 7.56
CA ASP A 278 -24.07 34.50 7.18
C ASP A 278 -24.69 33.57 8.23
N ALA A 279 -23.94 32.53 8.66
CA ALA A 279 -24.37 31.63 9.73
C ALA A 279 -24.60 32.36 11.07
N LEU A 280 -23.81 33.39 11.37
CA LEU A 280 -23.97 34.22 12.56
C LEU A 280 -25.27 35.03 12.48
N SER A 281 -25.56 35.67 11.35
CA SER A 281 -26.80 36.42 11.15
C SER A 281 -28.04 35.53 11.34
N ILE A 282 -28.02 34.33 10.75
CA ILE A 282 -29.12 33.37 10.90
C ILE A 282 -29.28 32.95 12.36
N ARG A 283 -28.20 32.60 13.06
CA ARG A 283 -28.25 32.16 14.48
C ARG A 283 -28.70 33.27 15.42
N GLU A 284 -28.29 34.52 15.19
CA GLU A 284 -28.73 35.66 16.00
C GLU A 284 -30.22 35.95 15.85
N LYS A 285 -30.76 35.82 14.62
CA LYS A 285 -32.20 35.99 14.36
C LYS A 285 -33.04 34.84 14.94
N THR A 286 -32.56 33.61 14.81
CA THR A 286 -33.35 32.41 15.14
C THR A 286 -33.26 32.00 16.61
N LEU A 287 -32.06 32.03 17.18
CA LEU A 287 -31.80 31.52 18.53
C LEU A 287 -31.63 32.66 19.56
N GLY A 288 -31.54 33.91 19.08
CA GLY A 288 -31.29 35.08 19.92
C GLY A 288 -29.79 35.36 20.12
N LYS A 289 -29.47 36.62 20.45
CA LYS A 289 -28.10 37.13 20.52
C LYS A 289 -27.24 36.52 21.63
N ASP A 290 -27.87 36.01 22.69
CA ASP A 290 -27.21 35.44 23.87
C ASP A 290 -27.13 33.90 23.84
N HIS A 291 -27.42 33.28 22.70
CA HIS A 291 -27.43 31.81 22.60
C HIS A 291 -26.00 31.22 22.53
N PRO A 292 -25.70 30.09 23.19
CA PRO A 292 -24.39 29.42 23.12
C PRO A 292 -23.90 29.13 21.69
N ALA A 293 -24.81 28.81 20.77
CA ALA A 293 -24.49 28.59 19.35
C ALA A 293 -23.95 29.86 18.66
N VAL A 294 -24.40 31.05 19.06
CA VAL A 294 -23.89 32.34 18.59
C VAL A 294 -22.45 32.54 19.09
N ALA A 295 -22.19 32.24 20.37
CA ALA A 295 -20.83 32.29 20.93
C ALA A 295 -19.87 31.33 20.21
N ALA A 296 -20.33 30.13 19.83
CA ALA A 296 -19.53 29.17 19.06
C ALA A 296 -19.18 29.70 17.66
N THR A 297 -20.14 30.31 16.95
CA THR A 297 -19.90 30.91 15.62
C THR A 297 -18.93 32.10 15.73
N LEU A 298 -19.13 32.98 16.71
CA LEU A 298 -18.25 34.13 16.97
C LEU A 298 -16.81 33.69 17.24
N ASN A 299 -16.61 32.63 18.04
CA ASN A 299 -15.29 32.09 18.32
C ASN A 299 -14.62 31.51 17.05
N ASN A 300 -15.36 30.77 16.22
CA ASN A 300 -14.83 30.25 14.95
C ASN A 300 -14.42 31.39 14.01
N LEU A 301 -15.21 32.45 13.94
CA LEU A 301 -14.93 33.64 13.14
C LEU A 301 -13.68 34.38 13.66
N ALA A 302 -13.53 34.53 14.98
CA ALA A 302 -12.35 35.11 15.61
C ALA A 302 -11.06 34.33 15.26
N VAL A 303 -11.12 33.00 15.26
CA VAL A 303 -9.98 32.15 14.85
C VAL A 303 -9.62 32.36 13.37
N LEU A 304 -10.61 32.49 12.47
CA LEU A 304 -10.36 32.78 11.05
C LEU A 304 -9.69 34.14 10.85
N TYR A 305 -10.17 35.18 11.53
CA TYR A 305 -9.54 36.50 11.49
C TYR A 305 -8.11 36.48 12.07
N GLY A 306 -7.89 35.73 13.15
CA GLY A 306 -6.56 35.49 13.71
C GLY A 306 -5.60 34.83 12.71
N LYS A 307 -6.04 33.80 11.99
CA LYS A 307 -5.24 33.15 10.93
C LYS A 307 -4.92 34.07 9.75
N ARG A 308 -5.75 35.09 9.52
CA ARG A 308 -5.51 36.15 8.52
C ARG A 308 -4.60 37.29 9.03
N GLY A 309 -4.12 37.21 10.27
CA GLY A 309 -3.34 38.28 10.91
C GLY A 309 -4.17 39.49 11.34
N LYS A 310 -5.49 39.42 11.28
CA LYS A 310 -6.42 40.52 11.61
C LYS A 310 -6.84 40.48 13.08
N TYR A 311 -5.88 40.55 14.00
CA TYR A 311 -6.14 40.36 15.44
C TYR A 311 -7.06 41.43 16.05
N LYS A 312 -6.97 42.68 15.56
CA LYS A 312 -7.83 43.80 16.00
C LYS A 312 -9.33 43.57 15.67
N GLU A 313 -9.62 42.88 14.56
CA GLU A 313 -11.00 42.51 14.19
C GLU A 313 -11.48 41.26 14.95
N ALA A 314 -10.55 40.37 15.35
CA ALA A 314 -10.86 39.12 16.05
C ALA A 314 -11.18 39.30 17.55
N GLU A 315 -10.48 40.22 18.22
CA GLU A 315 -10.63 40.49 19.66
C GLU A 315 -12.07 40.81 20.10
N PRO A 316 -12.81 41.76 19.47
CA PRO A 316 -14.17 42.09 19.90
C PRO A 316 -15.14 40.92 19.74
N LEU A 317 -14.96 40.08 18.71
CA LEU A 317 -15.76 38.87 18.50
C LEU A 317 -15.54 37.85 19.62
N CYS A 318 -14.29 37.70 20.06
CA CYS A 318 -13.89 36.80 21.12
C CYS A 318 -14.35 37.28 22.51
N LYS A 319 -14.33 38.60 22.76
CA LYS A 319 -14.89 39.24 23.97
C LYS A 319 -16.41 39.06 24.05
N ARG A 320 -17.12 39.32 22.95
CA ARG A 320 -18.57 39.07 22.88
C ARG A 320 -18.92 37.60 23.10
N ALA A 321 -18.17 36.67 22.53
CA ALA A 321 -18.37 35.24 22.79
C ALA A 321 -18.13 34.84 24.25
N LEU A 322 -17.18 35.50 24.92
CA LEU A 322 -16.92 35.31 26.35
C LEU A 322 -18.08 35.81 27.21
N GLU A 323 -18.58 37.02 26.96
CA GLU A 323 -19.74 37.59 27.67
C GLU A 323 -20.97 36.68 27.57
N ILE A 324 -21.26 36.16 26.37
CA ILE A 324 -22.37 35.21 26.16
C ILE A 324 -22.15 33.93 26.98
N ARG A 325 -20.93 33.35 26.94
CA ARG A 325 -20.63 32.11 27.69
C ARG A 325 -20.70 32.31 29.20
N GLU A 326 -20.22 33.44 29.72
CA GLU A 326 -20.30 33.77 31.15
C GLU A 326 -21.76 33.95 31.60
N LYS A 327 -22.59 34.58 30.77
CA LYS A 327 -24.00 34.80 31.06
C LYS A 327 -24.81 33.50 31.04
N VAL A 328 -24.53 32.59 30.11
CA VAL A 328 -25.30 31.34 29.96
C VAL A 328 -24.79 30.22 30.87
N LEU A 329 -23.47 30.03 30.96
CA LEU A 329 -22.87 28.88 31.65
C LEU A 329 -22.34 29.22 33.06
N GLY A 330 -22.28 30.51 33.41
CA GLY A 330 -21.64 31.00 34.63
C GLY A 330 -20.13 31.24 34.46
N LYS A 331 -19.57 32.08 35.34
CA LYS A 331 -18.17 32.57 35.26
C LYS A 331 -17.11 31.49 35.44
N ASP A 332 -17.44 30.40 36.12
CA ASP A 332 -16.49 29.34 36.49
C ASP A 332 -16.63 28.10 35.62
N HIS A 333 -17.28 28.19 34.46
CA HIS A 333 -17.47 27.02 33.60
C HIS A 333 -16.22 26.74 32.74
N PRO A 334 -15.83 25.47 32.50
CA PRO A 334 -14.66 25.14 31.67
C PRO A 334 -14.68 25.73 30.25
N ASP A 335 -15.85 25.92 29.64
CA ASP A 335 -15.98 26.60 28.35
C ASP A 335 -15.67 28.10 28.39
N VAL A 336 -15.82 28.75 29.56
CA VAL A 336 -15.35 30.12 29.79
C VAL A 336 -13.83 30.14 29.82
N ALA A 337 -13.20 29.20 30.52
CA ALA A 337 -11.74 29.04 30.53
C ALA A 337 -11.16 28.78 29.13
N LYS A 338 -11.85 27.97 28.32
CA LYS A 338 -11.48 27.74 26.91
C LYS A 338 -11.56 29.01 26.07
N GLN A 339 -12.59 29.83 26.29
CA GLN A 339 -12.75 31.10 25.58
C GLN A 339 -11.70 32.12 26.02
N LEU A 340 -11.39 32.19 27.32
CA LEU A 340 -10.31 33.00 27.89
C LEU A 340 -8.94 32.63 27.29
N ASN A 341 -8.64 31.33 27.13
CA ASN A 341 -7.41 30.87 26.48
C ASN A 341 -7.29 31.35 25.02
N ASN A 342 -8.38 31.30 24.26
CA ASN A 342 -8.38 31.79 22.88
C ASN A 342 -8.18 33.32 22.82
N LEU A 343 -8.82 34.05 23.73
CA LEU A 343 -8.67 35.50 23.85
C LEU A 343 -7.24 35.89 24.24
N ALA A 344 -6.65 35.18 25.20
CA ALA A 344 -5.27 35.36 25.63
C ALA A 344 -4.28 35.16 24.46
N LEU A 345 -4.48 34.13 23.63
CA LEU A 345 -3.63 33.92 22.44
C LEU A 345 -3.76 35.07 21.41
N LEU A 346 -4.97 35.61 21.22
CA LEU A 346 -5.20 36.77 20.35
C LEU A 346 -4.52 38.03 20.90
N CYS A 347 -4.63 38.30 22.20
CA CYS A 347 -3.97 39.43 22.86
C CYS A 347 -2.44 39.29 22.83
N GLN A 348 -1.92 38.06 22.94
CA GLN A 348 -0.47 37.77 22.87
C GLN A 348 0.10 38.12 21.50
N ASN A 349 -0.64 37.84 20.42
CA ASN A 349 -0.23 38.21 19.07
C ASN A 349 -0.34 39.72 18.80
N GLN A 350 -1.07 40.47 19.64
CA GLN A 350 -1.12 41.93 19.60
C GLN A 350 -0.07 42.59 20.52
N GLY A 351 0.67 41.80 21.31
CA GLY A 351 1.65 42.33 22.27
C GLY A 351 1.04 42.91 23.55
N LYS A 352 -0.25 42.67 23.84
CA LYS A 352 -0.95 43.14 25.06
C LYS A 352 -0.71 42.19 26.24
N TYR A 353 0.52 42.13 26.72
CA TYR A 353 0.96 41.06 27.62
C TYR A 353 0.29 41.03 29.00
N GLU A 354 -0.10 42.19 29.55
CA GLU A 354 -0.82 42.28 30.83
C GLU A 354 -2.20 41.62 30.76
N GLU A 355 -2.95 41.86 29.67
CA GLU A 355 -4.25 41.20 29.44
C GLU A 355 -4.09 39.69 29.26
N VAL A 356 -3.01 39.24 28.62
CA VAL A 356 -2.72 37.81 28.39
C VAL A 356 -2.50 37.09 29.70
N GLU A 357 -1.71 37.68 30.60
CA GLU A 357 -1.45 37.14 31.93
C GLU A 357 -2.74 37.02 32.73
N TYR A 358 -3.57 38.09 32.76
CA TYR A 358 -4.88 38.08 33.40
C TYR A 358 -5.79 36.96 32.88
N TYR A 359 -5.94 36.83 31.55
CA TYR A 359 -6.83 35.81 30.98
C TYR A 359 -6.32 34.38 31.19
N TYR A 360 -5.01 34.13 31.08
CA TYR A 360 -4.46 32.79 31.32
C TYR A 360 -4.50 32.40 32.79
N CYS A 361 -4.23 33.32 33.73
CA CYS A 361 -4.35 33.04 35.16
C CYS A 361 -5.79 32.72 35.54
N ARG A 362 -6.75 33.52 35.05
CA ARG A 362 -8.17 33.25 35.27
C ARG A 362 -8.62 31.92 34.66
N ALA A 363 -8.14 31.58 33.47
CA ALA A 363 -8.44 30.28 32.86
C ALA A 363 -7.84 29.11 33.64
N LEU A 364 -6.64 29.28 34.20
CA LEU A 364 -5.99 28.30 35.07
C LEU A 364 -6.79 28.06 36.33
N GLU A 365 -7.18 29.13 37.04
CA GLU A 365 -7.98 29.05 38.26
C GLU A 365 -9.28 28.26 38.02
N ILE A 366 -9.97 28.54 36.91
CA ILE A 366 -11.21 27.84 36.56
C ILE A 366 -10.94 26.35 36.29
N TYR A 367 -9.91 26.02 35.50
CA TYR A 367 -9.60 24.61 35.21
C TYR A 367 -9.13 23.86 36.46
N GLU A 368 -8.27 24.46 37.30
CA GLU A 368 -7.77 23.84 38.53
C GLU A 368 -8.92 23.62 39.54
N CYS A 369 -9.82 24.59 39.71
CA CYS A 369 -10.94 24.46 40.65
C CYS A 369 -12.01 23.47 40.19
N ARG A 370 -12.28 23.37 38.88
CA ARG A 370 -13.40 22.55 38.35
C ARG A 370 -13.00 21.16 37.86
N LEU A 371 -11.83 21.04 37.25
CA LEU A 371 -11.35 19.77 36.65
C LEU A 371 -10.21 19.14 37.45
N GLY A 372 -9.66 19.87 38.43
CA GLY A 372 -8.52 19.44 39.23
C GLY A 372 -7.17 19.80 38.60
N PRO A 373 -6.09 19.81 39.41
CA PRO A 373 -4.75 20.21 38.97
C PRO A 373 -4.11 19.26 37.94
N ASP A 374 -4.60 18.01 37.84
CA ASP A 374 -4.08 16.99 36.95
C ASP A 374 -4.74 16.99 35.55
N ASP A 375 -5.67 17.91 35.29
CA ASP A 375 -6.35 17.99 33.99
C ASP A 375 -5.39 18.45 32.87
N PRO A 376 -5.43 17.82 31.68
CA PRO A 376 -4.57 18.20 30.55
C PRO A 376 -4.70 19.67 30.12
N ASN A 377 -5.84 20.33 30.35
CA ASN A 377 -6.06 21.74 30.01
C ASN A 377 -5.33 22.67 30.98
N VAL A 378 -5.13 22.28 32.25
CA VAL A 378 -4.28 23.03 33.19
C VAL A 378 -2.85 23.06 32.67
N ALA A 379 -2.27 21.89 32.34
CA ALA A 379 -0.91 21.80 31.79
C ALA A 379 -0.75 22.60 30.48
N LYS A 380 -1.74 22.55 29.57
CA LYS A 380 -1.73 23.33 28.33
C LYS A 380 -1.74 24.83 28.60
N THR A 381 -2.56 25.26 29.54
CA THR A 381 -2.70 26.69 29.88
C THR A 381 -1.42 27.20 30.56
N LYS A 382 -0.81 26.42 31.47
CA LYS A 382 0.50 26.75 32.07
C LYS A 382 1.61 26.86 31.02
N ASN A 383 1.64 25.97 30.02
CA ASN A 383 2.62 26.03 28.95
C ASN A 383 2.44 27.30 28.07
N ASN A 384 1.18 27.64 27.75
CA ASN A 384 0.88 28.87 27.01
C ASN A 384 1.24 30.14 27.81
N LEU A 385 1.00 30.16 29.12
CA LEU A 385 1.42 31.25 30.01
C LEU A 385 2.95 31.36 30.09
N ALA A 386 3.67 30.24 30.21
CA ALA A 386 5.12 30.21 30.15
C ALA A 386 5.67 30.75 28.81
N SER A 387 4.98 30.45 27.69
CA SER A 387 5.30 31.03 26.38
C SER A 387 5.08 32.55 26.35
N CYS A 388 4.08 33.07 27.08
CA CYS A 388 3.89 34.51 27.26
C CYS A 388 5.06 35.14 28.00
N PHE A 389 5.46 34.58 29.15
CA PHE A 389 6.60 35.06 29.93
C PHE A 389 7.93 35.00 29.16
N LEU A 390 8.14 33.97 28.34
CA LEU A 390 9.27 33.89 27.42
C LEU A 390 9.33 35.08 26.45
N LYS A 391 8.18 35.49 25.88
CA LYS A 391 8.11 36.63 24.94
C LYS A 391 8.31 37.98 25.64
N GLN A 392 7.96 38.07 26.93
CA GLN A 392 8.21 39.25 27.77
C GLN A 392 9.65 39.32 28.31
N GLY A 393 10.46 38.28 28.11
CA GLY A 393 11.81 38.18 28.70
C GLY A 393 11.81 37.82 30.18
N LYS A 394 10.66 37.47 30.76
CA LYS A 394 10.52 36.99 32.15
C LYS A 394 10.88 35.49 32.24
N TYR A 395 12.15 35.18 31.99
CA TYR A 395 12.64 33.81 31.86
C TYR A 395 12.50 32.97 33.14
N LYS A 396 12.66 33.60 34.32
CA LYS A 396 12.55 32.91 35.61
C LYS A 396 11.12 32.42 35.88
N GLU A 397 10.11 33.24 35.57
CA GLU A 397 8.71 32.89 35.75
C GLU A 397 8.28 31.77 34.78
N ALA A 398 8.77 31.80 33.53
CA ALA A 398 8.56 30.71 32.58
C ALA A 398 9.20 29.39 33.04
N GLU A 399 10.39 29.46 33.64
CA GLU A 399 11.09 28.29 34.18
C GLU A 399 10.28 27.60 35.29
N VAL A 400 9.75 28.38 36.24
CA VAL A 400 8.92 27.87 37.34
C VAL A 400 7.72 27.09 36.81
N LEU A 401 6.99 27.66 35.84
CA LEU A 401 5.83 26.99 35.25
C LEU A 401 6.19 25.69 34.51
N TYR A 402 7.31 25.64 33.80
CA TYR A 402 7.76 24.42 33.15
C TYR A 402 8.18 23.35 34.17
N LYS A 403 8.85 23.76 35.26
CA LYS A 403 9.20 22.87 36.38
C LYS A 403 7.96 22.30 37.04
N GLU A 404 6.94 23.12 37.32
CA GLU A 404 5.66 22.66 37.87
C GLU A 404 4.97 21.61 36.99
N ILE A 405 4.90 21.84 35.68
CA ILE A 405 4.29 20.88 34.74
C ILE A 405 5.02 19.54 34.79
N LEU A 406 6.35 19.56 34.84
CA LEU A 406 7.17 18.35 34.90
C LEU A 406 7.08 17.67 36.28
N THR A 407 7.09 18.43 37.38
CA THR A 407 6.92 17.87 38.73
C THR A 407 5.56 17.21 38.89
N ARG A 408 4.48 17.83 38.41
CA ARG A 408 3.14 17.21 38.47
C ARG A 408 3.04 15.97 37.58
N ALA A 409 3.60 16.03 36.37
CA ALA A 409 3.66 14.85 35.49
C ALA A 409 4.48 13.70 36.11
N HIS A 410 5.49 14.03 36.92
CA HIS A 410 6.26 13.06 37.69
C HIS A 410 5.46 12.49 38.85
N GLU A 411 4.86 13.33 39.68
CA GLU A 411 4.10 12.91 40.85
C GLU A 411 2.94 11.98 40.49
N LYS A 412 2.27 12.26 39.37
CA LYS A 412 1.19 11.42 38.85
C LYS A 412 1.64 10.01 38.45
N GLU A 413 2.87 9.86 37.96
CA GLU A 413 3.35 8.60 37.36
C GLU A 413 4.30 7.83 38.29
N PHE A 414 5.02 8.52 39.18
CA PHE A 414 6.07 7.94 40.04
C PHE A 414 5.87 8.22 41.53
N GLY A 415 4.82 8.94 41.94
CA GLY A 415 4.57 9.28 43.35
C GLY A 415 5.30 10.54 43.83
N SER A 416 5.21 10.85 45.13
CA SER A 416 5.75 12.08 45.71
C SER A 416 7.25 12.24 45.51
N VAL A 417 7.71 13.49 45.33
CA VAL A 417 9.13 13.81 45.19
C VAL A 417 9.87 13.64 46.51
N ASP A 418 10.91 12.81 46.52
CA ASP A 418 11.81 12.60 47.67
C ASP A 418 13.29 12.56 47.24
N ALA A 419 14.20 12.18 48.15
CA ALA A 419 15.63 12.21 47.90
C ALA A 419 16.10 11.19 46.83
N GLU A 420 15.35 10.12 46.61
CA GLU A 420 15.65 9.07 45.62
C GLU A 420 14.76 9.20 44.37
N ASN A 421 13.56 9.81 44.49
CA ASN A 421 12.58 9.98 43.44
C ASN A 421 12.43 11.45 43.03
N LYS A 422 13.26 11.91 42.07
CA LYS A 422 13.30 13.30 41.62
C LYS A 422 12.73 13.49 40.20
N PRO A 423 12.06 14.62 39.92
CA PRO A 423 11.62 14.95 38.57
C PRO A 423 12.80 15.25 37.65
N ILE A 424 12.60 15.02 36.34
CA ILE A 424 13.67 15.05 35.34
C ILE A 424 14.45 16.37 35.28
N TRP A 425 13.80 17.48 35.59
CA TRP A 425 14.47 18.78 35.59
C TRP A 425 15.47 18.93 36.76
N MET A 426 15.25 18.29 37.92
CA MET A 426 16.20 18.31 39.02
C MET A 426 17.47 17.52 38.65
N HIS A 427 17.31 16.35 38.04
CA HIS A 427 18.45 15.57 37.54
C HIS A 427 19.24 16.31 36.45
N ALA A 428 18.55 17.05 35.58
CA ALA A 428 19.19 17.87 34.56
C ALA A 428 20.05 18.99 35.20
N GLU A 429 19.56 19.63 36.27
CA GLU A 429 20.32 20.66 36.99
C GLU A 429 21.48 20.09 37.82
N GLU A 430 21.30 18.92 38.46
CA GLU A 430 22.38 18.22 39.18
C GLU A 430 23.54 17.82 38.24
N ARG A 431 23.24 17.40 37.01
CA ARG A 431 24.26 17.09 35.99
C ARG A 431 25.07 18.33 35.60
N GLU A 432 24.40 19.46 35.42
CA GLU A 432 25.03 20.75 35.13
C GLU A 432 25.92 21.25 36.28
N GLU A 433 25.56 20.94 37.53
CA GLU A 433 26.40 21.25 38.70
C GLU A 433 27.62 20.32 38.78
N MET A 434 27.47 19.02 38.51
CA MET A 434 28.57 18.05 38.49
C MET A 434 29.60 18.35 37.38
N SER A 435 29.16 18.83 36.23
CA SER A 435 30.00 19.26 35.11
C SER A 435 30.97 20.40 35.44
N LYS A 436 30.56 21.28 36.35
CA LYS A 436 31.39 22.39 36.84
C LYS A 436 32.47 21.91 37.83
N GLY A 437 32.39 20.65 38.29
CA GLY A 437 33.38 19.97 39.13
C GLY A 437 34.46 19.24 38.32
N LYS A 438 35.72 19.34 38.77
CA LYS A 438 36.93 18.91 38.04
C LYS A 438 37.20 17.39 38.02
N HIS A 439 36.16 16.55 37.98
CA HIS A 439 36.29 15.09 37.85
C HIS A 439 35.37 14.54 36.76
N ARG A 440 35.96 14.18 35.62
CA ARG A 440 35.30 13.44 34.54
C ARG A 440 35.57 11.94 34.72
N ASP A 441 34.76 11.27 35.52
CA ASP A 441 34.68 9.81 35.47
C ASP A 441 33.56 9.41 34.51
N ASN A 442 33.97 8.82 33.40
CA ASN A 442 33.11 8.39 32.30
C ASN A 442 32.47 7.03 32.61
N THR A 443 31.73 6.96 33.72
CA THR A 443 30.93 5.79 34.10
C THR A 443 29.52 5.97 33.56
N PRO A 444 28.94 5.03 32.79
CA PRO A 444 27.55 5.13 32.36
C PRO A 444 26.64 5.06 33.59
N TYR A 445 26.09 6.21 34.01
CA TYR A 445 25.18 6.25 35.14
C TYR A 445 23.86 5.57 34.76
N GLY A 446 23.42 4.65 35.62
CA GLY A 446 22.30 3.75 35.37
C GLY A 446 20.98 4.47 35.08
N GLU A 447 20.22 3.86 34.17
CA GLU A 447 18.77 3.96 33.97
C GLU A 447 18.04 5.06 34.75
N TYR A 448 17.82 6.24 34.12
CA TYR A 448 16.65 7.09 34.42
C TYR A 448 15.36 6.44 33.88
N GLY A 449 15.20 5.15 34.17
CA GLY A 449 14.36 4.16 33.51
C GLY A 449 12.86 4.27 33.81
N GLY A 450 12.39 5.45 34.18
CA GLY A 450 10.99 5.75 34.46
C GLY A 450 10.40 6.80 33.54
N TRP A 451 11.07 7.94 33.35
CA TRP A 451 10.48 9.15 32.75
C TRP A 451 10.00 9.03 31.30
N TYR A 452 10.48 8.04 30.56
CA TYR A 452 9.95 7.72 29.24
C TYR A 452 8.51 7.15 29.30
N LYS A 453 8.10 6.50 30.40
CA LYS A 453 6.71 6.06 30.64
C LYS A 453 5.79 7.25 30.87
N ALA A 454 6.19 8.23 31.68
CA ALA A 454 5.41 9.46 31.88
C ALA A 454 5.22 10.26 30.57
N CYS A 455 6.24 10.30 29.71
CA CYS A 455 6.15 10.88 28.37
C CYS A 455 5.30 10.06 27.37
N LYS A 456 5.14 8.74 27.58
CA LYS A 456 4.29 7.84 26.79
C LYS A 456 2.82 7.87 27.23
N VAL A 457 2.57 8.09 28.53
CA VAL A 457 1.24 7.97 29.14
C VAL A 457 0.56 9.33 29.33
N ASN A 458 1.28 10.48 29.36
CA ASN A 458 0.66 11.80 29.49
C ASN A 458 1.11 12.86 28.46
N SER A 459 0.13 13.26 27.62
CA SER A 459 -0.08 14.55 26.93
C SER A 459 1.07 15.13 26.06
N PRO A 460 0.84 15.42 24.76
CA PRO A 460 1.74 16.19 23.88
C PRO A 460 2.32 17.48 24.52
N THR A 461 1.63 18.05 25.50
CA THR A 461 2.07 19.18 26.31
C THR A 461 3.37 18.90 27.07
N VAL A 462 3.56 17.73 27.70
CA VAL A 462 4.77 17.41 28.50
C VAL A 462 6.01 17.41 27.61
N ASN A 463 5.88 16.83 26.41
CA ASN A 463 6.95 16.81 25.41
C ASN A 463 7.33 18.21 24.93
N THR A 464 6.33 19.08 24.69
CA THR A 464 6.54 20.50 24.37
C THR A 464 7.22 21.24 25.52
N THR A 465 6.84 20.93 26.76
CA THR A 465 7.41 21.50 28.00
C THR A 465 8.90 21.16 28.13
N LEU A 466 9.28 19.89 27.90
CA LEU A 466 10.69 19.44 27.90
C LEU A 466 11.53 20.19 26.87
N ARG A 467 11.04 20.34 25.64
CA ARG A 467 11.74 21.09 24.58
C ARG A 467 11.88 22.57 24.92
N ASN A 468 10.82 23.18 25.43
CA ASN A 468 10.82 24.60 25.76
C ASN A 468 11.74 24.91 26.95
N LEU A 469 11.78 24.03 27.97
CA LEU A 469 12.68 24.17 29.10
C LEU A 469 14.15 23.90 28.69
N GLY A 470 14.41 22.91 27.84
CA GLY A 470 15.74 22.68 27.26
C GLY A 470 16.24 23.89 26.45
N ALA A 471 15.37 24.49 25.64
CA ALA A 471 15.68 25.72 24.90
C ALA A 471 15.95 26.91 25.85
N LEU A 472 15.22 27.02 26.98
CA LEU A 472 15.45 28.03 28.00
C LEU A 472 16.84 27.83 28.66
N TYR A 473 17.19 26.61 29.05
CA TYR A 473 18.48 26.29 29.65
C TYR A 473 19.66 26.54 28.71
N ARG A 474 19.51 26.27 27.41
CA ARG A 474 20.50 26.69 26.40
C ARG A 474 20.73 28.20 26.39
N ARG A 475 19.66 29.00 26.50
CA ARG A 475 19.76 30.47 26.57
C ARG A 475 20.40 30.97 27.87
N GLN A 476 20.26 30.22 28.96
CA GLN A 476 20.90 30.52 30.25
C GLN A 476 22.36 30.02 30.33
N GLY A 477 22.86 29.31 29.30
CA GLY A 477 24.21 28.73 29.29
C GLY A 477 24.33 27.41 30.06
N LYS A 478 23.22 26.81 30.51
CA LYS A 478 23.17 25.48 31.14
C LYS A 478 23.10 24.38 30.07
N MET A 479 24.23 24.12 29.40
CA MET A 479 24.26 23.27 28.21
C MET A 479 23.99 21.79 28.53
N GLU A 480 24.46 21.28 29.66
CA GLU A 480 24.29 19.87 30.02
C GLU A 480 22.88 19.58 30.54
N ALA A 481 22.30 20.53 31.27
CA ALA A 481 20.88 20.45 31.65
C ALA A 481 19.98 20.45 30.41
N ALA A 482 20.29 21.31 29.42
CA ALA A 482 19.52 21.38 28.17
C ALA A 482 19.64 20.10 27.35
N GLU A 483 20.85 19.54 27.23
CA GLU A 483 21.09 18.29 26.52
C GLU A 483 20.33 17.13 27.19
N THR A 484 20.34 17.04 28.52
CA THR A 484 19.61 16.00 29.26
C THR A 484 18.10 16.04 29.01
N LEU A 485 17.50 17.24 29.01
CA LEU A 485 16.07 17.40 28.72
C LEU A 485 15.72 17.10 27.26
N GLU A 486 16.61 17.43 26.33
CA GLU A 486 16.44 17.16 24.90
C GLU A 486 16.65 15.69 24.55
N GLU A 487 17.59 15.01 25.18
CA GLU A 487 17.74 13.57 25.11
C GLU A 487 16.45 12.87 25.56
N CYS A 488 15.85 13.31 26.67
CA CYS A 488 14.55 12.80 27.12
C CYS A 488 13.42 13.08 26.11
N ALA A 489 13.37 14.30 25.55
CA ALA A 489 12.37 14.68 24.55
C ALA A 489 12.56 13.95 23.21
N THR A 490 13.79 13.61 22.82
CA THR A 490 14.12 12.95 21.54
C THR A 490 14.05 11.43 21.63
N ARG A 491 14.43 10.82 22.76
CA ARG A 491 14.20 9.39 23.03
C ARG A 491 12.71 9.02 22.99
N SER A 492 11.81 9.96 23.30
CA SER A 492 10.35 9.78 23.11
C SER A 492 9.92 9.53 21.66
N ARG A 493 10.68 10.04 20.67
CA ARG A 493 10.48 9.77 19.24
C ARG A 493 11.33 8.60 18.73
N LYS A 494 12.51 8.38 19.31
CA LYS A 494 13.45 7.34 18.86
C LYS A 494 13.15 5.93 19.37
N GLN A 495 12.52 5.73 20.53
CA GLN A 495 12.13 4.39 21.03
C GLN A 495 10.69 3.97 20.64
N GLY A 496 10.26 4.34 19.43
CA GLY A 496 9.50 3.43 18.58
C GLY A 496 10.40 2.41 17.86
N LEU A 497 11.72 2.55 18.00
CA LEU A 497 12.80 1.81 17.35
C LEU A 497 14.00 1.69 18.33
N ASP A 498 13.84 0.95 19.44
CA ASP A 498 14.94 0.17 20.06
C ASP A 498 14.45 -0.55 21.33
N PRO A 499 14.85 -1.82 21.59
CA PRO A 499 14.03 -2.75 22.38
C PRO A 499 14.73 -3.24 23.67
N VAL A 500 15.72 -2.49 24.16
CA VAL A 500 16.41 -2.76 25.43
C VAL A 500 15.78 -1.94 26.57
N HIS A 501 14.79 -2.52 27.26
CA HIS A 501 14.46 -2.36 28.71
C HIS A 501 13.01 -2.79 28.99
N GLN A 502 12.67 -4.05 28.74
CA GLN A 502 11.52 -4.73 29.35
C GLN A 502 11.98 -6.01 30.04
N THR A 503 12.71 -5.86 31.14
CA THR A 503 13.03 -6.96 32.06
C THR A 503 12.71 -6.55 33.49
N ARG A 504 11.42 -6.49 33.84
CA ARG A 504 10.95 -6.49 35.24
C ARG A 504 9.61 -7.21 35.37
N VAL A 505 9.63 -8.55 35.30
CA VAL A 505 8.53 -9.44 35.76
C VAL A 505 9.09 -10.66 36.52
N VAL A 506 10.36 -10.66 36.97
CA VAL A 506 10.97 -11.88 37.57
C VAL A 506 11.19 -11.82 39.10
N GLU A 507 10.86 -10.73 39.80
CA GLU A 507 11.20 -10.60 41.23
C GLU A 507 10.05 -10.78 42.24
N ILE A 508 8.86 -11.26 41.86
CA ILE A 508 7.73 -11.45 42.81
C ILE A 508 7.43 -12.93 43.14
N LEU A 509 8.27 -13.90 42.73
CA LEU A 509 8.04 -15.32 43.06
C LEU A 509 9.28 -16.06 43.59
N LYS A 510 10.16 -15.37 44.33
CA LYS A 510 11.25 -16.00 45.07
C LYS A 510 11.33 -15.51 46.51
N GLU A 511 10.25 -15.67 47.25
CA GLU A 511 10.31 -15.78 48.71
C GLU A 511 9.40 -16.92 49.14
N ASP A 512 9.96 -18.12 49.29
CA ASP A 512 9.82 -18.94 50.48
C ASP A 512 10.51 -20.30 50.31
N GLY A 513 11.18 -20.77 51.36
CA GLY A 513 11.55 -22.19 51.52
C GLY A 513 13.05 -22.51 51.49
N SER A 514 13.74 -22.16 52.58
CA SER A 514 15.00 -22.78 53.00
C SER A 514 14.85 -24.30 53.26
N ALA A 515 15.75 -25.15 52.75
CA ALA A 515 16.53 -26.11 53.54
C ALA A 515 17.22 -27.23 52.69
N GLU A 516 18.44 -27.52 53.12
CA GLU A 516 19.21 -28.77 53.02
C GLU A 516 20.08 -29.15 51.80
N ARG A 517 21.37 -29.27 52.16
CA ARG A 517 22.54 -29.78 51.44
C ARG A 517 22.43 -31.29 51.21
N ARG A 518 22.99 -31.80 50.10
CA ARG A 518 24.22 -32.64 50.13
C ARG A 518 24.68 -33.11 48.75
N ARG A 519 26.01 -33.24 48.68
CA ARG A 519 26.86 -33.83 47.62
C ARG A 519 26.43 -35.25 47.24
N SER A 520 26.59 -35.61 45.97
CA SER A 520 27.48 -36.73 45.59
C SER A 520 27.76 -36.71 44.10
N ARG A 521 29.04 -36.73 43.79
CA ARG A 521 29.64 -37.03 42.49
C ARG A 521 29.57 -38.55 42.26
N ASP A 522 29.85 -38.95 41.02
CA ASP A 522 30.38 -40.25 40.58
C ASP A 522 29.39 -41.22 39.92
N SER A 523 29.53 -41.33 38.59
CA SER A 523 30.17 -42.49 37.93
C SER A 523 29.43 -43.12 36.75
N LEU A 524 30.11 -43.00 35.60
CA LEU A 524 30.36 -44.03 34.58
C LEU A 524 29.16 -44.51 33.74
N SER A 525 29.26 -44.79 32.44
CA SER A 525 30.36 -44.92 31.46
C SER A 525 29.66 -45.34 30.15
N SER A 526 29.74 -44.62 29.02
CA SER A 526 30.85 -44.47 28.07
C SER A 526 31.13 -45.67 27.14
N VAL A 527 31.38 -45.31 25.86
CA VAL A 527 32.26 -45.94 24.83
C VAL A 527 31.52 -46.72 23.72
N LYS A 528 31.35 -46.18 22.49
CA LYS A 528 32.27 -46.01 21.31
C LYS A 528 32.55 -47.36 20.59
N TYR A 529 32.88 -47.51 19.30
CA TYR A 529 33.49 -46.72 18.18
C TYR A 529 32.87 -47.30 16.86
N GLU A 530 32.99 -46.75 15.65
CA GLU A 530 34.24 -46.47 14.90
C GLU A 530 33.98 -45.67 13.61
N SER A 531 34.99 -44.93 13.19
CA SER A 531 35.07 -43.96 12.09
C SER A 531 35.39 -44.58 10.72
N GLY A 532 34.81 -44.02 9.65
CA GLY A 532 35.28 -44.13 8.27
C GLY A 532 35.40 -42.74 7.65
N SER A 533 36.56 -42.44 7.09
CA SER A 533 37.04 -41.16 6.54
C SER A 533 36.42 -40.76 5.20
N GLU A 534 36.17 -39.47 5.00
CA GLU A 534 36.79 -38.60 3.97
C GLU A 534 35.89 -37.38 3.64
N GLY A 535 36.45 -36.18 3.87
CA GLY A 535 36.30 -35.00 3.00
C GLY A 535 34.95 -34.30 2.90
N GLY A 536 34.78 -33.23 3.67
CA GLY A 536 33.82 -32.17 3.36
C GLY A 536 33.35 -31.41 4.60
N ASP A 537 34.13 -30.41 5.04
CA ASP A 537 33.68 -29.45 6.06
C ASP A 537 32.55 -28.59 5.48
N GLU A 538 31.31 -29.08 5.51
CA GLU A 538 30.13 -28.23 5.43
C GLU A 538 29.91 -27.58 6.80
N VAL A 539 30.32 -26.32 6.89
CA VAL A 539 29.98 -25.43 8.01
C VAL A 539 28.47 -25.19 8.00
N SER A 540 27.71 -26.10 8.62
CA SER A 540 26.35 -25.87 9.07
C SER A 540 26.40 -24.97 10.30
N MET A 541 26.45 -23.65 10.09
CA MET A 541 26.13 -22.69 11.14
C MET A 541 24.65 -22.87 11.50
N ALA A 542 24.39 -23.66 12.52
CA ALA A 542 23.12 -23.68 13.22
C ALA A 542 22.84 -22.26 13.72
N ILE A 543 21.78 -21.63 13.22
CA ILE A 543 21.28 -20.36 13.73
C ILE A 543 20.64 -20.68 15.10
N GLU A 544 21.41 -20.53 16.18
CA GLU A 544 20.90 -20.68 17.55
C GLU A 544 19.83 -19.59 17.82
N TRP A 545 18.56 -19.99 17.74
CA TRP A 545 17.38 -19.21 18.13
C TRP A 545 16.85 -19.66 19.49
N SER A 546 17.71 -19.72 20.52
CA SER A 546 17.40 -20.29 21.84
C SER A 546 16.70 -19.32 22.81
N GLY A 547 16.73 -18.00 22.56
CA GLY A 547 16.33 -17.01 23.57
C GLY A 547 14.82 -16.83 23.82
N HIS A 548 13.95 -17.11 22.84
CA HIS A 548 12.51 -16.77 22.92
C HIS A 548 11.57 -17.97 22.84
N ARG A 549 12.08 -19.21 22.74
CA ARG A 549 11.28 -20.44 22.61
C ARG A 549 10.22 -20.57 23.70
N ASN A 550 10.65 -20.45 24.97
CA ASN A 550 9.75 -20.61 26.11
C ASN A 550 8.69 -19.50 26.18
N ASN A 551 9.06 -18.26 25.80
CA ASN A 551 8.12 -17.14 25.76
C ASN A 551 7.02 -17.37 24.70
N ILE A 552 7.39 -17.87 23.52
CA ILE A 552 6.44 -18.19 22.45
C ILE A 552 5.47 -19.29 22.92
N LEU A 553 5.99 -20.39 23.47
CA LEU A 553 5.16 -21.50 23.96
C LEU A 553 4.21 -21.04 25.06
N TYR A 554 4.71 -20.29 26.06
CA TYR A 554 3.89 -19.72 27.12
C TYR A 554 2.76 -18.84 26.59
N LEU A 555 3.05 -17.96 25.63
CA LEU A 555 2.03 -17.08 25.05
C LEU A 555 1.00 -17.85 24.22
N VAL A 556 1.41 -18.89 23.49
CA VAL A 556 0.48 -19.73 22.71
C VAL A 556 -0.41 -20.59 23.62
N GLU A 557 0.10 -21.01 24.78
CA GLU A 557 -0.70 -21.69 25.80
C GLU A 557 -1.70 -20.73 26.46
N SER A 558 -1.23 -19.53 26.82
CA SER A 558 -1.99 -18.54 27.60
C SER A 558 -3.02 -17.76 26.79
N PHE A 559 -2.70 -17.41 25.54
CA PHE A 559 -3.54 -16.56 24.69
C PHE A 559 -4.08 -17.35 23.49
N GLN A 560 -5.30 -17.01 23.07
CA GLN A 560 -5.91 -17.66 21.90
C GLN A 560 -5.23 -17.20 20.59
N THR A 561 -4.77 -15.94 20.55
CA THR A 561 -4.03 -15.36 19.43
C THR A 561 -2.72 -14.74 19.90
N VAL A 562 -1.63 -14.99 19.18
CA VAL A 562 -0.33 -14.35 19.41
C VAL A 562 0.13 -13.66 18.13
N VAL A 563 0.35 -12.35 18.19
CA VAL A 563 0.95 -11.58 17.11
C VAL A 563 2.46 -11.55 17.32
N ILE A 564 3.20 -12.17 16.40
CA ILE A 564 4.66 -12.23 16.48
C ILE A 564 5.24 -11.25 15.46
N VAL A 565 5.91 -10.22 15.96
CA VAL A 565 6.63 -9.24 15.15
C VAL A 565 8.09 -9.62 15.12
N GLY A 566 8.66 -9.78 13.93
CA GLY A 566 10.11 -9.98 13.82
C GLY A 566 10.55 -9.85 12.38
N GLU A 567 11.77 -9.39 12.16
CA GLU A 567 12.30 -9.14 10.82
C GLU A 567 12.42 -10.42 9.99
N THR A 568 12.40 -10.32 8.67
CA THR A 568 12.54 -11.50 7.82
C THR A 568 13.98 -12.04 7.93
N GLY A 569 14.12 -13.35 8.14
CA GLY A 569 15.41 -14.00 8.43
C GLY A 569 15.60 -14.35 9.91
N SER A 570 14.74 -13.86 10.81
CA SER A 570 14.73 -14.23 12.24
C SER A 570 14.29 -15.67 12.53
N GLY A 571 13.99 -16.50 11.53
CA GLY A 571 13.60 -17.90 11.75
C GLY A 571 12.14 -18.12 12.17
N LYS A 572 11.25 -17.11 12.13
CA LYS A 572 9.82 -17.27 12.45
C LYS A 572 9.18 -18.46 11.75
N SER A 573 9.29 -18.52 10.43
CA SER A 573 8.64 -19.50 9.55
C SER A 573 9.22 -20.90 9.65
N THR A 574 10.49 -21.01 10.06
CA THR A 574 11.22 -22.29 10.13
C THR A 574 11.18 -22.88 11.54
N GLN A 575 11.42 -22.07 12.57
CA GLN A 575 11.63 -22.55 13.95
C GLN A 575 10.32 -22.66 14.75
N ILE A 576 9.40 -21.69 14.64
CA ILE A 576 8.16 -21.70 15.44
C ILE A 576 7.33 -22.98 15.22
N PRO A 577 7.12 -23.46 13.98
CA PRO A 577 6.37 -24.70 13.76
C PRO A 577 7.05 -25.93 14.40
N GLN A 578 8.38 -25.96 14.43
CA GLN A 578 9.16 -27.04 15.05
C GLN A 578 9.00 -26.99 16.59
N TYR A 579 9.05 -25.81 17.19
CA TYR A 579 8.83 -25.65 18.63
C TYR A 579 7.44 -26.11 19.06
N LEU A 580 6.42 -25.79 18.28
CA LEU A 580 5.06 -26.24 18.52
C LEU A 580 4.93 -27.78 18.40
N LEU A 581 5.59 -28.37 17.40
CA LEU A 581 5.62 -29.82 17.22
C LEU A 581 6.27 -30.52 18.42
N GLU A 582 7.44 -30.05 18.85
CA GLU A 582 8.16 -30.57 20.02
C GLU A 582 7.38 -30.42 21.33
N ALA A 583 6.62 -29.33 21.47
CA ALA A 583 5.75 -29.10 22.62
C ALA A 583 4.46 -29.93 22.59
N GLY A 584 4.24 -30.76 21.56
CA GLY A 584 3.11 -31.69 21.49
C GLY A 584 1.83 -31.11 20.89
N TRP A 585 1.86 -29.93 20.25
CA TRP A 585 0.67 -29.35 19.63
C TRP A 585 0.14 -30.17 18.43
N ALA A 586 0.93 -31.10 17.89
CA ALA A 586 0.52 -32.03 16.85
C ALA A 586 0.18 -33.44 17.39
N ALA A 587 -0.02 -33.59 18.70
CA ALA A 587 -0.52 -34.82 19.31
C ALA A 587 -1.91 -35.21 18.77
N ASP A 588 -2.31 -36.47 18.99
CA ASP A 588 -3.62 -37.02 18.57
C ASP A 588 -3.92 -36.88 17.06
N GLY A 589 -2.87 -36.84 16.24
CA GLY A 589 -3.00 -36.69 14.79
C GLY A 589 -3.39 -35.28 14.33
N LYS A 590 -3.30 -34.27 15.21
CA LYS A 590 -3.48 -32.86 14.84
C LYS A 590 -2.34 -32.36 13.97
N VAL A 591 -2.62 -31.29 13.22
CA VAL A 591 -1.64 -30.65 12.32
C VAL A 591 -1.43 -29.19 12.71
N ILE A 592 -0.18 -28.75 12.61
CA ILE A 592 0.21 -27.35 12.68
C ILE A 592 0.22 -26.81 11.25
N GLY A 593 -0.68 -25.87 10.96
CA GLY A 593 -0.81 -25.26 9.64
C GLY A 593 -0.03 -23.95 9.58
N VAL A 594 0.84 -23.78 8.60
CA VAL A 594 1.62 -22.54 8.39
C VAL A 594 1.29 -21.99 7.02
N THR A 595 0.63 -20.83 6.97
CA THR A 595 0.30 -20.22 5.69
C THR A 595 1.44 -19.36 5.17
N GLN A 596 1.60 -19.34 3.86
CA GLN A 596 2.54 -18.50 3.15
C GLN A 596 1.82 -17.82 1.96
N PRO A 597 1.99 -16.50 1.76
CA PRO A 597 1.35 -15.81 0.63
C PRO A 597 1.90 -16.28 -0.72
N ARG A 598 3.16 -16.77 -0.75
CA ARG A 598 3.86 -17.16 -1.98
C ARG A 598 4.07 -18.66 -2.07
N ARG A 599 3.81 -19.20 -3.27
CA ARG A 599 4.01 -20.63 -3.58
C ARG A 599 5.45 -21.09 -3.36
N VAL A 600 6.42 -20.31 -3.85
CA VAL A 600 7.85 -20.64 -3.72
C VAL A 600 8.29 -20.64 -2.25
N ALA A 601 7.73 -19.73 -1.43
CA ALA A 601 8.00 -19.71 0.01
C ALA A 601 7.44 -20.96 0.69
N ALA A 602 6.19 -21.33 0.44
CA ALA A 602 5.59 -22.55 0.99
C ALA A 602 6.42 -23.81 0.67
N THR A 603 6.86 -23.97 -0.59
CA THR A 603 7.64 -25.16 -1.00
C THR A 603 9.06 -25.16 -0.46
N SER A 604 9.76 -24.02 -0.50
CA SER A 604 11.16 -23.94 -0.06
C SER A 604 11.30 -24.02 1.45
N VAL A 605 10.41 -23.36 2.21
CA VAL A 605 10.42 -23.42 3.67
C VAL A 605 10.04 -24.82 4.14
N ALA A 606 9.06 -25.48 3.52
CA ALA A 606 8.73 -26.87 3.83
C ALA A 606 9.92 -27.82 3.58
N GLY A 607 10.61 -27.68 2.44
CA GLY A 607 11.82 -28.44 2.14
C GLY A 607 12.91 -28.21 3.19
N ARG A 608 13.16 -26.95 3.54
CA ARG A 608 14.16 -26.59 4.55
C ARG A 608 13.84 -27.15 5.93
N VAL A 609 12.59 -27.07 6.38
CA VAL A 609 12.16 -27.60 7.69
C VAL A 609 12.21 -29.12 7.70
N ALA A 610 11.91 -29.78 6.57
CA ALA A 610 12.09 -31.23 6.44
C ALA A 610 13.57 -31.62 6.59
N GLU A 611 14.48 -30.91 5.92
CA GLU A 611 15.93 -31.10 6.05
C GLU A 611 16.43 -30.89 7.49
N GLU A 612 16.02 -29.79 8.15
CA GLU A 612 16.41 -29.49 9.54
C GLU A 612 15.93 -30.55 10.54
N ARG A 613 14.80 -31.19 10.24
CA ARG A 613 14.23 -32.29 11.03
C ARG A 613 14.79 -33.67 10.67
N GLY A 614 15.59 -33.79 9.60
CA GLY A 614 16.03 -35.08 9.08
C GLY A 614 14.87 -35.94 8.54
N ALA A 615 13.78 -35.32 8.07
CA ALA A 615 12.59 -35.99 7.56
C ALA A 615 12.46 -35.83 6.03
N PHE A 616 11.82 -36.81 5.38
CA PHE A 616 11.47 -36.67 3.97
C PHE A 616 10.33 -35.68 3.78
N LEU A 617 10.49 -34.74 2.83
CA LEU A 617 9.42 -33.83 2.41
C LEU A 617 8.22 -34.63 1.91
N GLY A 618 7.03 -34.28 2.40
CA GLY A 618 5.77 -34.98 2.13
C GLY A 618 5.38 -36.01 3.19
N HIS A 619 6.29 -36.37 4.09
CA HIS A 619 6.00 -37.27 5.22
C HIS A 619 5.64 -36.47 6.48
N GLU A 620 6.56 -36.24 7.42
CA GLU A 620 6.30 -35.50 8.68
C GLU A 620 6.05 -33.99 8.42
N VAL A 621 6.81 -33.42 7.48
CA VAL A 621 6.69 -32.04 7.01
C VAL A 621 6.21 -32.09 5.57
N GLY A 622 5.12 -31.40 5.25
CA GLY A 622 4.54 -31.38 3.92
C GLY A 622 4.11 -29.98 3.50
N TYR A 623 3.76 -29.84 2.22
CA TYR A 623 3.15 -28.61 1.71
C TYR A 623 1.93 -28.85 0.83
N THR A 624 1.03 -27.87 0.78
CA THR A 624 -0.10 -27.85 -0.15
C THR A 624 -0.26 -26.48 -0.79
N ILE A 625 -0.09 -26.44 -2.11
CA ILE A 625 -0.31 -25.26 -2.93
C ILE A 625 -1.33 -25.57 -4.03
N ARG A 626 -1.83 -24.53 -4.71
CA ARG A 626 -2.82 -24.72 -5.76
C ARG A 626 -2.28 -25.63 -6.89
N PHE A 627 -2.98 -26.75 -7.09
CA PHE A 627 -2.67 -27.82 -8.04
C PHE A 627 -1.43 -28.67 -7.74
N ASP A 628 -0.88 -28.61 -6.54
CA ASP A 628 0.31 -29.38 -6.13
C ASP A 628 0.27 -29.62 -4.62
N ASP A 629 0.11 -30.87 -4.20
CA ASP A 629 -0.02 -31.30 -2.81
C ASP A 629 1.01 -32.38 -2.54
N CYS A 630 1.98 -32.05 -1.69
CA CYS A 630 3.04 -32.93 -1.22
C CYS A 630 2.88 -33.08 0.29
N SER A 631 1.85 -33.81 0.70
CA SER A 631 1.57 -34.11 2.10
C SER A 631 0.92 -35.48 2.24
N ASP A 632 1.22 -36.16 3.35
CA ASP A 632 0.61 -37.42 3.73
C ASP A 632 -0.54 -37.16 4.73
N PRO A 633 -1.77 -37.63 4.47
CA PRO A 633 -2.91 -37.39 5.34
C PRO A 633 -2.73 -37.87 6.78
N HIS A 634 -1.93 -38.92 7.00
CA HIS A 634 -1.73 -39.61 8.27
C HIS A 634 -0.38 -39.30 8.93
N ALA A 635 0.68 -39.05 8.16
CA ALA A 635 2.02 -38.80 8.67
C ALA A 635 2.35 -37.31 8.84
N THR A 636 1.79 -36.41 8.03
CA THR A 636 2.13 -34.98 8.10
C THR A 636 1.63 -34.35 9.39
N ARG A 637 2.54 -33.65 10.10
CA ARG A 637 2.28 -32.92 11.35
C ARG A 637 2.53 -31.43 11.22
N ILE A 638 3.50 -31.03 10.40
CA ILE A 638 3.71 -29.63 10.01
C ILE A 638 3.33 -29.49 8.54
N LYS A 639 2.34 -28.65 8.25
CA LYS A 639 1.83 -28.46 6.90
C LYS A 639 1.97 -27.00 6.49
N PHE A 640 2.82 -26.73 5.51
CA PHE A 640 2.94 -25.42 4.87
C PHE A 640 1.90 -25.31 3.76
N LEU A 641 1.14 -24.23 3.69
CA LEU A 641 0.14 -24.08 2.65
C LEU A 641 0.02 -22.64 2.18
N THR A 642 -0.44 -22.43 0.96
CA THR A 642 -0.79 -21.06 0.55
C THR A 642 -2.08 -20.59 1.21
N ASP A 643 -2.22 -19.31 1.48
CA ASP A 643 -3.41 -18.71 2.11
C ASP A 643 -4.72 -19.15 1.42
N GLY A 644 -4.74 -19.18 0.09
CA GLY A 644 -5.90 -19.62 -0.68
C GLY A 644 -6.23 -21.12 -0.51
N MET A 645 -5.23 -21.96 -0.23
CA MET A 645 -5.47 -23.38 0.09
C MET A 645 -6.06 -23.53 1.50
N LEU A 646 -5.69 -22.67 2.46
CA LEU A 646 -6.33 -22.67 3.79
C LEU A 646 -7.82 -22.33 3.67
N VAL A 647 -8.16 -21.26 2.94
CA VAL A 647 -9.57 -20.89 2.68
C VAL A 647 -10.32 -22.01 1.96
N ARG A 648 -9.64 -22.73 1.05
CA ARG A 648 -10.24 -23.89 0.37
C ARG A 648 -10.52 -25.05 1.32
N GLU A 649 -9.61 -25.34 2.24
CA GLU A 649 -9.85 -26.35 3.27
C GLU A 649 -10.99 -25.96 4.19
N MET A 650 -11.16 -24.66 4.51
CA MET A 650 -12.33 -24.16 5.24
C MET A 650 -13.66 -24.43 4.50
N MET A 651 -13.67 -24.51 3.17
CA MET A 651 -14.90 -24.86 2.44
C MET A 651 -15.33 -26.32 2.65
N SER A 652 -14.36 -27.21 2.91
CA SER A 652 -14.65 -28.64 3.19
C SER A 652 -14.79 -28.93 4.68
N ASP A 653 -14.00 -28.25 5.51
CA ASP A 653 -14.04 -28.30 6.98
C ASP A 653 -14.06 -26.88 7.56
N PRO A 654 -15.26 -26.26 7.70
CA PRO A 654 -15.41 -24.88 8.16
C PRO A 654 -14.86 -24.58 9.55
N LEU A 655 -14.63 -25.61 10.38
CA LEU A 655 -14.08 -25.47 11.73
C LEU A 655 -12.60 -25.87 11.82
N LEU A 656 -11.99 -26.28 10.69
CA LEU A 656 -10.59 -26.68 10.60
C LEU A 656 -10.20 -27.66 11.70
N LYS A 657 -11.04 -28.67 11.96
CA LYS A 657 -10.92 -29.64 13.06
C LYS A 657 -9.59 -30.38 13.04
N LYS A 658 -8.99 -30.56 11.86
CA LYS A 658 -7.66 -31.16 11.68
C LYS A 658 -6.53 -30.34 12.34
N TYR A 659 -6.70 -29.02 12.44
CA TYR A 659 -5.68 -28.11 12.97
C TYR A 659 -5.87 -27.81 14.45
N SER A 660 -4.76 -27.81 15.19
CA SER A 660 -4.64 -27.34 16.58
C SER A 660 -4.09 -25.92 16.64
N VAL A 661 -3.10 -25.62 15.79
CA VAL A 661 -2.49 -24.30 15.64
C VAL A 661 -2.46 -23.92 14.17
N ILE A 662 -2.83 -22.67 13.88
CA ILE A 662 -2.66 -22.06 12.56
C ILE A 662 -1.74 -20.85 12.72
N MET A 663 -0.70 -20.79 11.91
CA MET A 663 0.21 -19.65 11.80
C MET A 663 -0.03 -18.95 10.47
N LEU A 664 -0.52 -17.72 10.50
CA LEU A 664 -0.58 -16.83 9.35
C LEU A 664 0.75 -16.09 9.25
N ASP A 665 1.63 -16.56 8.37
CA ASP A 665 2.94 -15.95 8.18
C ASP A 665 2.93 -14.87 7.10
N GLU A 666 3.92 -13.97 7.15
CA GLU A 666 4.07 -12.85 6.23
C GLU A 666 2.78 -12.00 6.10
N ALA A 667 2.02 -11.87 7.20
CA ALA A 667 0.70 -11.23 7.23
C ALA A 667 0.72 -9.74 6.81
N HIS A 668 1.91 -9.12 6.77
CA HIS A 668 2.13 -7.77 6.29
C HIS A 668 2.05 -7.64 4.76
N GLU A 669 2.14 -8.72 3.98
CA GLU A 669 1.89 -8.67 2.54
C GLU A 669 0.43 -8.33 2.22
N ARG A 670 -0.49 -8.55 3.19
CA ARG A 670 -1.91 -8.17 3.11
C ARG A 670 -2.56 -8.60 1.79
N THR A 671 -2.33 -9.87 1.43
CA THR A 671 -2.91 -10.46 0.21
C THR A 671 -4.42 -10.63 0.37
N LEU A 672 -5.11 -10.78 -0.76
CA LEU A 672 -6.55 -10.93 -0.78
C LEU A 672 -7.01 -12.12 0.08
N TYR A 673 -6.31 -13.25 0.00
CA TYR A 673 -6.65 -14.46 0.77
C TYR A 673 -6.21 -14.39 2.23
N THR A 674 -5.10 -13.70 2.55
CA THR A 674 -4.70 -13.47 3.95
C THR A 674 -5.79 -12.72 4.71
N ASP A 675 -6.29 -11.62 4.13
CA ASP A 675 -7.33 -10.79 4.75
C ASP A 675 -8.65 -11.55 4.97
N ILE A 676 -8.99 -12.45 4.05
CA ILE A 676 -10.17 -13.31 4.17
C ILE A 676 -9.97 -14.39 5.22
N ALA A 677 -8.81 -15.04 5.24
CA ALA A 677 -8.46 -16.01 6.26
C ALA A 677 -8.51 -15.37 7.65
N ILE A 678 -7.99 -14.15 7.82
CA ILE A 678 -8.05 -13.39 9.09
C ILE A 678 -9.50 -13.21 9.57
N GLY A 679 -10.40 -12.75 8.69
CA GLY A 679 -11.81 -12.54 9.04
C GLY A 679 -12.55 -13.84 9.35
N LEU A 680 -12.25 -14.92 8.61
CA LEU A 680 -12.83 -16.25 8.83
C LEU A 680 -12.32 -16.87 10.14
N LEU A 681 -11.02 -16.80 10.40
CA LEU A 681 -10.40 -17.33 11.62
C LEU A 681 -10.94 -16.62 12.86
N LYS A 682 -11.17 -15.30 12.82
CA LYS A 682 -11.84 -14.58 13.92
C LYS A 682 -13.23 -15.16 14.21
N LYS A 683 -13.99 -15.57 13.20
CA LYS A 683 -15.29 -16.25 13.39
C LYS A 683 -15.12 -17.67 13.93
N ILE A 684 -14.16 -18.44 13.41
CA ILE A 684 -13.88 -19.81 13.86
C ILE A 684 -13.44 -19.81 15.33
N GLN A 685 -12.54 -18.92 15.74
CA GLN A 685 -12.05 -18.79 17.12
C GLN A 685 -13.15 -18.51 18.14
N LYS A 686 -14.24 -17.83 17.74
CA LYS A 686 -15.42 -17.65 18.60
C LYS A 686 -16.15 -18.98 18.88
N LYS A 687 -16.09 -19.93 17.94
CA LYS A 687 -16.72 -21.26 18.07
C LYS A 687 -15.75 -22.33 18.61
N ARG A 688 -14.48 -22.24 18.25
CA ARG A 688 -13.39 -23.11 18.69
C ARG A 688 -12.41 -22.35 19.59
N ARG A 689 -12.66 -22.42 20.89
CA ARG A 689 -11.80 -21.82 21.93
C ARG A 689 -10.45 -22.53 22.07
N ASP A 690 -10.37 -23.77 21.61
CA ASP A 690 -9.18 -24.63 21.62
C ASP A 690 -8.20 -24.30 20.49
N LEU A 691 -8.68 -23.79 19.35
CA LEU A 691 -7.82 -23.41 18.22
C LEU A 691 -6.94 -22.22 18.58
N ARG A 692 -5.62 -22.38 18.43
CA ARG A 692 -4.62 -21.32 18.61
C ARG A 692 -4.24 -20.69 17.27
N LEU A 693 -4.04 -19.37 17.28
CA LEU A 693 -3.66 -18.60 16.11
C LEU A 693 -2.37 -17.84 16.36
N ILE A 694 -1.43 -17.93 15.43
CA ILE A 694 -0.22 -17.11 15.41
C ILE A 694 -0.30 -16.21 14.18
N VAL A 695 -0.14 -14.90 14.35
CA VAL A 695 -0.05 -13.95 13.24
C VAL A 695 1.38 -13.42 13.19
N ALA A 696 2.17 -13.91 12.25
CA ALA A 696 3.55 -13.49 12.09
C ALA A 696 3.68 -12.37 11.04
N SER A 697 4.33 -11.28 11.45
CA SER A 697 4.53 -10.08 10.63
C SER A 697 5.95 -9.55 10.77
N ALA A 698 6.47 -8.95 9.70
CA ALA A 698 7.76 -8.24 9.74
C ALA A 698 7.61 -6.74 10.04
N THR A 699 6.38 -6.20 10.08
CA THR A 699 6.13 -4.76 10.20
C THR A 699 5.38 -4.40 11.48
N LEU A 700 5.49 -3.13 11.88
CA LEU A 700 4.96 -2.54 13.12
C LEU A 700 3.43 -2.49 13.23
N ASP A 701 2.67 -2.98 12.23
CA ASP A 701 1.20 -2.95 12.23
C ASP A 701 0.56 -4.00 13.17
N ALA A 702 1.36 -4.54 14.09
CA ALA A 702 0.98 -5.56 15.07
C ALA A 702 -0.22 -5.17 15.93
N LYS A 703 -0.33 -3.87 16.24
CA LYS A 703 -1.45 -3.33 17.01
C LYS A 703 -2.79 -3.52 16.29
N LYS A 704 -2.85 -3.34 14.97
CA LYS A 704 -4.10 -3.58 14.22
C LYS A 704 -4.52 -5.04 14.26
N PHE A 705 -3.57 -5.98 14.17
CA PHE A 705 -3.88 -7.40 14.32
C PHE A 705 -4.33 -7.74 15.73
N HIS A 706 -3.65 -7.20 16.74
CA HIS A 706 -4.01 -7.35 18.14
C HIS A 706 -5.44 -6.86 18.40
N ASP A 707 -5.75 -5.62 18.05
CA ASP A 707 -7.06 -5.01 18.26
C ASP A 707 -8.15 -5.73 17.44
N PHE A 708 -7.79 -6.28 16.28
CA PHE A 708 -8.72 -7.08 15.49
C PHE A 708 -9.02 -8.43 16.13
N PHE A 709 -8.05 -9.16 16.68
CA PHE A 709 -8.29 -10.49 17.25
C PHE A 709 -8.68 -10.47 18.73
N ASN A 710 -8.45 -9.36 19.44
CA ASN A 710 -8.84 -9.26 20.83
C ASN A 710 -10.38 -9.25 20.97
N LEU A 711 -10.89 -10.24 21.70
CA LEU A 711 -12.30 -10.41 22.01
C LEU A 711 -12.71 -9.80 23.36
N ASN A 712 -11.78 -9.13 24.04
CA ASN A 712 -12.05 -8.45 25.30
C ASN A 712 -12.88 -7.16 25.07
N GLU A 713 -14.11 -7.15 25.57
CA GLU A 713 -15.02 -5.99 25.51
C GLU A 713 -15.00 -5.16 26.80
N SER A 714 -14.33 -5.65 27.86
CA SER A 714 -14.41 -5.10 29.22
C SER A 714 -13.30 -4.12 29.60
N GLY A 715 -12.32 -3.89 28.71
CA GLY A 715 -11.20 -2.96 28.95
C GLY A 715 -10.15 -3.42 29.98
N ASP A 716 -10.39 -4.54 30.67
CA ASP A 716 -9.47 -5.16 31.64
C ASP A 716 -8.36 -5.96 30.94
N PRO A 717 -7.08 -5.55 30.99
CA PRO A 717 -5.98 -6.24 30.29
C PRO A 717 -5.82 -7.72 30.66
N ASN A 718 -6.27 -8.14 31.85
CA ASN A 718 -6.16 -9.53 32.29
C ASN A 718 -7.09 -10.49 31.51
N LYS A 719 -8.07 -9.93 30.78
CA LYS A 719 -9.00 -10.68 29.94
C LYS A 719 -8.64 -10.62 28.45
N ASP A 720 -7.47 -10.06 28.13
CA ASP A 720 -7.02 -10.01 26.75
C ASP A 720 -6.82 -11.42 26.20
N THR A 721 -7.37 -11.62 25.00
CA THR A 721 -7.31 -12.92 24.30
C THR A 721 -6.21 -12.94 23.23
N CYS A 722 -5.54 -11.80 23.04
CA CYS A 722 -4.48 -11.61 22.09
C CYS A 722 -3.26 -10.99 22.78
N ALA A 723 -2.06 -11.44 22.44
CA ALA A 723 -0.81 -10.84 22.90
C ALA A 723 0.09 -10.47 21.72
N ILE A 724 0.99 -9.50 21.92
CA ILE A 724 2.03 -9.14 20.95
C ILE A 724 3.38 -9.56 21.53
N LEU A 725 4.15 -10.32 20.76
CA LEU A 725 5.55 -10.61 21.02
C LEU A 725 6.41 -9.98 19.93
N THR A 726 7.30 -9.08 20.30
CA THR A 726 8.32 -8.56 19.39
C THR A 726 9.60 -9.34 19.61
N VAL A 727 10.13 -9.93 18.53
CA VAL A 727 11.42 -10.59 18.52
C VAL A 727 12.41 -9.69 17.80
N GLU A 728 13.44 -9.27 18.54
CA GLU A 728 14.54 -8.50 17.97
C GLU A 728 15.28 -9.33 16.91
N GLY A 729 15.45 -8.76 15.72
CA GLY A 729 16.27 -9.35 14.67
C GLY A 729 17.75 -9.24 15.00
N ARG A 730 18.56 -10.20 14.54
CA ARG A 730 20.03 -10.07 14.50
C ARG A 730 20.47 -9.39 13.19
N THR A 731 19.83 -8.29 12.80
CA THR A 731 20.29 -7.54 11.63
C THR A 731 21.44 -6.63 12.01
N PHE A 732 22.51 -6.71 11.23
CA PHE A 732 23.63 -5.78 11.31
C PHE A 732 23.20 -4.42 10.74
N PRO A 733 23.82 -3.32 11.20
CA PRO A 733 23.50 -1.98 10.73
C PRO A 733 23.68 -1.86 9.21
N VAL A 734 22.77 -1.11 8.57
CA VAL A 734 22.80 -0.83 7.14
C VAL A 734 22.89 0.68 6.91
N ASP A 735 23.95 1.12 6.25
CA ASP A 735 24.11 2.52 5.86
C ASP A 735 23.19 2.84 4.68
N ILE A 736 22.39 3.90 4.80
CA ILE A 736 21.45 4.32 3.76
C ILE A 736 22.03 5.51 3.00
N PHE A 737 22.21 5.35 1.70
CA PHE A 737 22.67 6.40 0.78
C PHE A 737 21.50 6.87 -0.09
N TYR A 738 21.27 8.18 -0.12
CA TYR A 738 20.31 8.81 -1.02
C TYR A 738 21.01 9.52 -2.17
N THR A 739 20.28 9.74 -3.25
CA THR A 739 20.78 10.57 -4.35
C THR A 739 20.82 12.03 -3.90
N VAL A 740 21.98 12.69 -4.02
CA VAL A 740 22.18 14.08 -3.57
C VAL A 740 21.82 15.05 -4.70
N ARG A 741 21.17 16.18 -4.37
CA ARG A 741 21.04 17.33 -5.27
C ARG A 741 22.39 18.05 -5.27
N ASN A 742 23.14 18.01 -6.35
CA ASN A 742 24.31 18.88 -6.47
C ASN A 742 23.79 20.30 -6.79
N ASP A 743 23.95 21.22 -5.84
CA ASP A 743 23.47 22.61 -5.90
C ASP A 743 24.29 23.53 -6.83
N GLU A 744 25.03 22.98 -7.79
CA GLU A 744 25.74 23.77 -8.79
C GLU A 744 25.31 23.32 -10.19
N VAL A 745 24.54 24.20 -10.84
CA VAL A 745 23.94 24.08 -12.18
C VAL A 745 22.54 23.46 -12.19
N PHE A 746 21.58 24.30 -12.60
CA PHE A 746 20.15 24.10 -12.68
C PHE A 746 19.72 22.68 -13.15
N VAL A 747 18.86 22.07 -12.31
CA VAL A 747 18.06 20.84 -12.50
C VAL A 747 18.81 19.50 -12.41
N SER A 748 18.91 18.95 -11.19
CA SER A 748 18.85 17.49 -11.02
C SER A 748 17.61 17.12 -10.19
N SER A 749 16.53 16.79 -10.90
CA SER A 749 15.34 16.10 -10.40
C SER A 749 15.68 14.65 -10.00
N PRO A 750 14.73 13.84 -9.46
CA PRO A 750 14.93 12.40 -9.26
C PRO A 750 15.55 11.74 -10.50
N VAL A 751 16.31 10.66 -10.31
CA VAL A 751 16.99 9.94 -11.39
C VAL A 751 15.98 9.66 -12.53
N PRO A 752 16.16 10.25 -13.72
CA PRO A 752 15.16 10.16 -14.79
C PRO A 752 15.04 8.76 -15.38
N ASP A 753 16.12 7.97 -15.33
CA ASP A 753 16.16 6.57 -15.74
C ASP A 753 16.83 5.70 -14.67
N TYR A 754 16.01 5.13 -13.78
CA TYR A 754 16.50 4.25 -12.71
C TYR A 754 17.06 2.92 -13.24
N VAL A 755 16.73 2.49 -14.46
CA VAL A 755 17.30 1.28 -15.08
C VAL A 755 18.78 1.52 -15.39
N LYS A 756 19.11 2.66 -16.02
CA LYS A 756 20.50 3.03 -16.30
C LYS A 756 21.28 3.29 -15.01
N ALA A 757 20.70 4.04 -14.07
CA ALA A 757 21.37 4.34 -12.80
C ALA A 757 21.61 3.09 -11.94
N THR A 758 20.75 2.07 -12.05
CA THR A 758 21.00 0.76 -11.42
C THR A 758 22.27 0.13 -11.97
N VAL A 759 22.44 0.11 -13.31
CA VAL A 759 23.65 -0.41 -13.95
C VAL A 759 24.89 0.35 -13.48
N GLU A 760 24.85 1.69 -13.53
CA GLU A 760 25.97 2.55 -13.10
C GLU A 760 26.34 2.33 -11.62
N THR A 761 25.33 2.19 -10.75
CA THR A 761 25.54 1.96 -9.31
C THR A 761 26.14 0.57 -9.04
N VAL A 762 25.68 -0.48 -9.73
CA VAL A 762 26.29 -1.82 -9.63
C VAL A 762 27.77 -1.79 -10.05
N MET A 763 28.08 -1.12 -11.16
CA MET A 763 29.46 -1.02 -11.65
C MET A 763 30.34 -0.26 -10.67
N LYS A 764 29.85 0.87 -10.14
CA LYS A 764 30.55 1.65 -9.10
C LYS A 764 30.82 0.80 -7.85
N ILE A 765 29.80 0.09 -7.35
CA ILE A 765 29.95 -0.83 -6.21
C ILE A 765 31.00 -1.91 -6.52
N HIS A 766 31.00 -2.48 -7.73
CA HIS A 766 31.97 -3.49 -8.13
C HIS A 766 33.42 -2.97 -8.16
N GLU A 767 33.61 -1.71 -8.54
CA GLU A 767 34.92 -1.07 -8.64
C GLU A 767 35.45 -0.56 -7.28
N THR A 768 34.58 0.02 -6.44
CA THR A 768 35.02 0.77 -5.26
C THR A 768 34.78 0.07 -3.92
N GLU A 769 33.83 -0.86 -3.83
CA GLU A 769 33.43 -1.47 -2.56
C GLU A 769 34.10 -2.84 -2.32
N ASP A 770 34.26 -3.21 -1.06
CA ASP A 770 34.80 -4.50 -0.60
C ASP A 770 33.89 -5.69 -0.95
N ASP A 771 34.29 -6.91 -0.56
CA ASP A 771 33.51 -8.12 -0.82
C ASP A 771 32.05 -8.06 -0.39
N GLY A 772 31.19 -8.76 -1.12
CA GLY A 772 29.75 -8.79 -0.86
C GLY A 772 28.93 -8.77 -2.14
N ASP A 773 27.84 -9.51 -2.13
CA ASP A 773 26.94 -9.61 -3.27
C ASP A 773 25.98 -8.42 -3.32
N VAL A 774 25.51 -8.11 -4.53
CA VAL A 774 24.60 -7.00 -4.80
C VAL A 774 23.19 -7.53 -5.08
N LEU A 775 22.19 -6.91 -4.47
CA LEU A 775 20.77 -7.14 -4.77
C LEU A 775 20.14 -5.84 -5.28
N ALA A 776 19.73 -5.81 -6.55
CA ALA A 776 19.08 -4.67 -7.16
C ALA A 776 17.57 -4.92 -7.35
N PHE A 777 16.73 -4.00 -6.87
CA PHE A 777 15.28 -4.07 -7.04
C PHE A 777 14.82 -3.30 -8.29
N LEU A 778 14.06 -3.98 -9.15
CA LEU A 778 13.40 -3.42 -10.34
C LEU A 778 11.94 -3.88 -10.40
N THR A 779 11.15 -3.33 -11.33
CA THR A 779 9.68 -3.47 -11.24
C THR A 779 9.14 -4.69 -11.97
N GLY A 780 9.80 -5.17 -13.03
CA GLY A 780 9.31 -6.30 -13.82
C GLY A 780 10.35 -6.95 -14.72
N GLN A 781 9.94 -8.04 -15.38
CA GLN A 781 10.80 -8.90 -16.21
C GLN A 781 11.61 -8.13 -17.26
N GLU A 782 10.96 -7.27 -18.05
CA GLU A 782 11.62 -6.52 -19.13
C GLU A 782 12.78 -5.65 -18.62
N GLU A 783 12.57 -4.95 -17.51
CA GLU A 783 13.59 -4.11 -16.87
C GLU A 783 14.73 -4.96 -16.29
N VAL A 784 14.39 -6.06 -15.62
CA VAL A 784 15.36 -7.00 -15.06
C VAL A 784 16.25 -7.57 -16.17
N GLU A 785 15.67 -8.08 -17.26
CA GLU A 785 16.43 -8.65 -18.37
C GLU A 785 17.29 -7.59 -19.07
N LYS A 786 16.78 -6.36 -19.22
CA LYS A 786 17.54 -5.24 -19.79
C LYS A 786 18.78 -4.91 -18.94
N VAL A 787 18.64 -4.77 -17.63
CA VAL A 787 19.76 -4.51 -16.72
C VAL A 787 20.74 -5.67 -16.71
N VAL A 788 20.26 -6.92 -16.66
CA VAL A 788 21.11 -8.11 -16.71
C VAL A 788 21.94 -8.14 -17.99
N SER A 789 21.33 -7.86 -19.15
CA SER A 789 22.04 -7.79 -20.43
C SER A 789 23.12 -6.71 -20.43
N MET A 790 22.78 -5.50 -19.96
CA MET A 790 23.73 -4.38 -19.90
C MET A 790 24.91 -4.67 -18.96
N LEU A 791 24.65 -5.25 -17.78
CA LEU A 791 25.69 -5.62 -16.83
C LEU A 791 26.57 -6.77 -17.35
N GLN A 792 26.00 -7.75 -18.04
CA GLN A 792 26.79 -8.82 -18.65
C GLN A 792 27.71 -8.30 -19.76
N GLU A 793 27.26 -7.32 -20.55
CA GLU A 793 28.09 -6.66 -21.55
C GLU A 793 29.25 -5.89 -20.89
N GLN A 794 28.97 -5.11 -19.85
CA GLN A 794 30.00 -4.40 -19.08
C GLN A 794 30.99 -5.37 -18.41
N ALA A 795 30.51 -6.48 -17.84
CA ALA A 795 31.35 -7.52 -17.24
C ALA A 795 32.30 -8.18 -18.26
N ARG A 796 31.84 -8.41 -19.50
CA ARG A 796 32.70 -8.94 -20.58
C ARG A 796 33.79 -7.94 -20.97
N THR A 797 33.47 -6.65 -21.02
CA THR A 797 34.44 -5.59 -21.30
C THR A 797 35.51 -5.53 -20.22
N LEU A 798 35.11 -5.49 -18.93
CA LEU A 798 36.04 -5.47 -17.80
C LEU A 798 36.95 -6.72 -17.74
N SER A 799 36.43 -7.89 -18.11
CA SER A 799 37.22 -9.13 -18.13
C SER A 799 38.38 -9.08 -19.13
N ARG A 800 38.32 -8.22 -20.15
CA ARG A 800 39.42 -8.00 -21.11
C ARG A 800 40.53 -7.09 -20.57
N TYR A 801 40.24 -6.27 -19.55
CA TYR A 801 41.18 -5.31 -18.96
C TYR A 801 41.89 -5.82 -17.69
N GLY A 802 41.74 -7.09 -17.33
CA GLY A 802 42.54 -7.73 -16.27
C GLY A 802 42.10 -7.41 -14.83
N MET A 803 40.82 -7.14 -14.60
CA MET A 803 40.25 -6.97 -13.25
C MET A 803 40.40 -8.24 -12.39
N LYS A 804 40.72 -8.06 -11.09
CA LYS A 804 40.93 -9.18 -10.13
C LYS A 804 39.66 -9.92 -9.71
N LYS A 805 38.47 -9.32 -9.86
CA LYS A 805 37.17 -9.93 -9.50
C LYS A 805 36.24 -9.92 -10.72
N HIS A 806 35.58 -11.05 -10.98
CA HIS A 806 34.59 -11.18 -12.06
C HIS A 806 33.17 -10.90 -11.55
N LEU A 807 32.26 -10.54 -12.47
CA LEU A 807 30.84 -10.34 -12.17
C LEU A 807 30.01 -11.53 -12.68
N CYS A 808 29.19 -12.11 -11.80
CA CYS A 808 28.14 -13.06 -12.17
C CYS A 808 26.77 -12.39 -11.98
N VAL A 809 26.04 -12.18 -13.07
CA VAL A 809 24.77 -11.45 -13.05
C VAL A 809 23.61 -12.41 -13.27
N LEU A 810 22.66 -12.45 -12.33
CA LEU A 810 21.54 -13.39 -12.30
C LEU A 810 20.18 -12.65 -12.19
N PRO A 811 19.18 -12.98 -13.02
CA PRO A 811 17.82 -12.43 -12.91
C PRO A 811 16.99 -13.15 -11.83
N MET A 812 16.01 -12.46 -11.25
CA MET A 812 15.01 -13.06 -10.37
C MET A 812 13.62 -12.41 -10.48
N TYR A 813 12.68 -13.11 -11.12
CA TYR A 813 11.28 -12.66 -11.28
C TYR A 813 10.30 -13.85 -11.36
N ALA A 814 9.00 -13.60 -11.21
CA ALA A 814 7.99 -14.67 -11.00
C ALA A 814 7.90 -15.69 -12.13
N GLY A 815 8.03 -15.21 -13.38
CA GLY A 815 7.97 -16.04 -14.59
C GLY A 815 9.24 -16.82 -14.90
N LEU A 816 10.32 -16.68 -14.12
CA LEU A 816 11.60 -17.35 -14.35
C LEU A 816 11.46 -18.86 -14.02
N PRO A 817 12.03 -19.78 -14.81
CA PRO A 817 11.99 -21.21 -14.51
C PRO A 817 12.60 -21.55 -13.14
N TYR A 818 12.04 -22.53 -12.41
CA TYR A 818 12.48 -22.89 -11.05
C TYR A 818 13.99 -23.17 -10.97
N ASN A 819 14.54 -23.94 -11.92
CA ASN A 819 15.97 -24.27 -11.92
C ASN A 819 16.85 -23.00 -12.01
N GLU A 820 16.41 -21.98 -12.75
CA GLU A 820 17.14 -20.72 -12.86
C GLU A 820 16.97 -19.84 -11.62
N GLN A 821 15.78 -19.85 -11.00
CA GLN A 821 15.58 -19.20 -9.70
C GLN A 821 16.52 -19.77 -8.63
N MET A 822 16.73 -21.10 -8.64
CA MET A 822 17.60 -21.76 -7.66
C MET A 822 19.07 -21.35 -7.78
N ARG A 823 19.53 -20.93 -8.96
CA ARG A 823 20.92 -20.47 -9.17
C ARG A 823 21.27 -19.24 -8.33
N VAL A 824 20.28 -18.43 -7.96
CA VAL A 824 20.49 -17.25 -7.11
C VAL A 824 21.01 -17.63 -5.72
N PHE A 825 20.70 -18.84 -5.23
CA PHE A 825 21.14 -19.34 -3.92
C PHE A 825 22.51 -20.01 -3.93
N GLU A 826 23.07 -20.29 -5.11
CA GLU A 826 24.41 -20.88 -5.24
C GLU A 826 25.47 -19.93 -4.67
N ARG A 827 26.43 -20.49 -3.92
CA ARG A 827 27.60 -19.75 -3.43
C ARG A 827 28.61 -19.60 -4.56
N MET A 828 29.05 -18.36 -4.79
CA MET A 828 30.07 -18.07 -5.79
C MET A 828 31.48 -18.15 -5.19
N PRO A 829 32.51 -18.49 -5.98
CA PRO A 829 33.90 -18.43 -5.53
C PRO A 829 34.30 -17.01 -5.09
N PRO A 830 35.30 -16.83 -4.20
CA PRO A 830 35.71 -15.52 -3.68
C PRO A 830 36.17 -14.51 -4.74
N THR A 831 36.57 -14.99 -5.92
CA THR A 831 36.98 -14.17 -7.06
C THR A 831 35.81 -13.62 -7.88
N VAL A 832 34.57 -13.98 -7.54
CA VAL A 832 33.37 -13.63 -8.30
C VAL A 832 32.36 -12.93 -7.40
N ARG A 833 31.97 -11.70 -7.76
CA ARG A 833 30.85 -11.01 -7.12
C ARG A 833 29.54 -11.40 -7.80
N LYS A 834 28.55 -11.85 -7.02
CA LYS A 834 27.21 -12.12 -7.52
C LYS A 834 26.38 -10.84 -7.51
N VAL A 835 25.68 -10.59 -8.61
CA VAL A 835 24.71 -9.50 -8.74
C VAL A 835 23.37 -10.12 -9.08
N VAL A 836 22.42 -9.98 -8.16
CA VAL A 836 21.04 -10.45 -8.35
C VAL A 836 20.17 -9.26 -8.69
N VAL A 837 19.54 -9.30 -9.86
CA VAL A 837 18.59 -8.28 -10.30
C VAL A 837 17.18 -8.85 -10.14
N ALA A 838 16.44 -8.33 -9.18
CA ALA A 838 15.21 -8.95 -8.70
C ALA A 838 14.01 -8.01 -8.73
N THR A 839 12.82 -8.61 -8.81
CA THR A 839 11.54 -7.94 -8.49
C THR A 839 11.28 -8.00 -6.97
N ASN A 840 10.08 -7.58 -6.52
CA ASN A 840 9.66 -7.65 -5.12
C ASN A 840 9.63 -9.07 -4.52
N ILE A 841 9.91 -10.12 -5.31
CA ILE A 841 10.10 -11.49 -4.82
C ILE A 841 11.20 -11.59 -3.76
N ALA A 842 12.28 -10.81 -3.91
CA ALA A 842 13.40 -10.81 -2.96
C ALA A 842 13.15 -9.91 -1.72
N GLU A 843 12.03 -9.18 -1.67
CA GLU A 843 11.75 -8.15 -0.65
C GLU A 843 11.37 -8.72 0.72
N THR A 844 10.67 -9.85 0.75
CA THR A 844 10.10 -10.47 1.97
C THR A 844 10.49 -11.95 2.06
N SER A 845 9.82 -12.82 1.33
CA SER A 845 9.78 -14.26 1.61
C SER A 845 11.04 -15.07 1.30
N ILE A 846 12.09 -14.47 0.71
CA ILE A 846 13.30 -15.19 0.29
C ILE A 846 14.58 -14.53 0.81
N THR A 847 15.49 -15.33 1.35
CA THR A 847 16.81 -14.88 1.81
C THR A 847 17.91 -15.39 0.90
N ILE A 848 18.62 -14.46 0.27
CA ILE A 848 19.78 -14.75 -0.58
C ILE A 848 21.04 -14.54 0.28
N ASN A 849 21.81 -15.60 0.48
CA ASN A 849 23.04 -15.54 1.25
C ASN A 849 24.11 -14.75 0.48
N GLY A 850 24.89 -13.94 1.21
CA GLY A 850 26.03 -13.19 0.66
C GLY A 850 25.73 -11.73 0.29
N VAL A 851 24.46 -11.31 0.31
CA VAL A 851 24.05 -9.94 -0.01
C VAL A 851 24.48 -8.98 1.08
N VAL A 852 25.25 -7.96 0.68
CA VAL A 852 25.75 -6.87 1.56
C VAL A 852 25.38 -5.51 0.97
N PHE A 853 25.15 -5.43 -0.34
CA PHE A 853 24.79 -4.21 -1.05
C PHE A 853 23.39 -4.32 -1.63
N VAL A 854 22.53 -3.35 -1.35
CA VAL A 854 21.18 -3.25 -1.91
C VAL A 854 21.06 -2.00 -2.76
N ILE A 855 20.40 -2.10 -3.92
CA ILE A 855 20.02 -0.95 -4.75
C ILE A 855 18.49 -0.90 -4.82
N ASP A 856 17.91 0.23 -4.43
CA ASP A 856 16.46 0.42 -4.39
C ASP A 856 16.01 1.53 -5.36
N CYS A 857 15.21 1.15 -6.35
CA CYS A 857 14.65 2.05 -7.35
C CYS A 857 13.38 2.79 -6.89
N ALA A 858 12.86 2.52 -5.69
CA ALA A 858 11.61 3.09 -5.14
C ALA A 858 10.30 2.63 -5.81
N PHE A 859 10.33 1.76 -6.82
CA PHE A 859 9.14 1.35 -7.55
C PHE A 859 8.83 -0.14 -7.41
N VAL A 860 7.57 -0.48 -7.63
CA VAL A 860 7.05 -1.85 -7.68
C VAL A 860 5.87 -1.92 -8.65
N LYS A 861 5.67 -3.07 -9.31
CA LYS A 861 4.42 -3.33 -10.06
C LYS A 861 3.39 -3.96 -9.13
N LEU A 862 2.23 -3.31 -9.01
CA LEU A 862 1.11 -3.79 -8.20
C LEU A 862 -0.13 -3.99 -9.07
N ARG A 863 -0.95 -4.97 -8.69
CA ARG A 863 -2.29 -5.14 -9.27
C ARG A 863 -3.17 -3.99 -8.84
N ALA A 864 -3.86 -3.40 -9.81
CA ALA A 864 -4.86 -2.38 -9.61
C ALA A 864 -6.14 -2.76 -10.35
N TYR A 865 -7.26 -2.63 -9.67
CA TYR A 865 -8.57 -2.91 -10.22
C TYR A 865 -9.37 -1.62 -10.29
N ASN A 866 -9.86 -1.30 -11.47
CA ASN A 866 -10.76 -0.18 -11.66
C ASN A 866 -12.22 -0.67 -11.63
N PRO A 867 -12.97 -0.43 -10.54
CA PRO A 867 -14.32 -0.98 -10.40
C PRO A 867 -15.34 -0.34 -11.34
N ARG A 868 -15.05 0.84 -11.91
CA ARG A 868 -15.94 1.45 -12.92
C ARG A 868 -15.92 0.65 -14.21
N THR A 869 -14.76 0.11 -14.55
CA THR A 869 -14.50 -0.46 -15.88
C THR A 869 -14.33 -1.96 -15.82
N ALA A 870 -14.28 -2.51 -14.59
CA ALA A 870 -14.02 -3.91 -14.29
C ALA A 870 -12.72 -4.42 -14.93
N ILE A 871 -11.76 -3.53 -15.16
CA ILE A 871 -10.46 -3.88 -15.71
C ILE A 871 -9.47 -4.01 -14.56
N GLU A 872 -8.84 -5.17 -14.47
CA GLU A 872 -7.64 -5.40 -13.67
C GLU A 872 -6.43 -5.09 -14.54
N SER A 873 -5.47 -4.34 -14.01
CA SER A 873 -4.20 -4.03 -14.67
C SER A 873 -3.03 -4.08 -13.68
N LEU A 874 -1.83 -4.30 -14.20
CA LEU A 874 -0.59 -4.15 -13.44
C LEU A 874 -0.05 -2.74 -13.68
N ILE A 875 0.08 -1.96 -12.61
CA ILE A 875 0.59 -0.58 -12.66
C ILE A 875 1.90 -0.47 -11.90
N VAL A 876 2.83 0.34 -12.42
CA VAL A 876 4.04 0.72 -11.69
C VAL A 876 3.67 1.83 -10.71
N THR A 877 3.97 1.62 -9.43
CA THR A 877 3.70 2.58 -8.35
C THR A 877 4.91 2.73 -7.44
N PRO A 878 5.09 3.88 -6.78
CA PRO A 878 6.05 4.02 -5.71
C PRO A 878 5.82 2.99 -4.59
N ILE A 879 6.89 2.54 -3.95
CA ILE A 879 6.85 1.67 -2.79
C ILE A 879 6.41 2.42 -1.53
N SER A 880 6.09 1.68 -0.46
CA SER A 880 5.89 2.26 0.87
C SER A 880 7.20 2.38 1.64
N LYS A 881 7.22 3.20 2.70
CA LYS A 881 8.35 3.28 3.64
C LYS A 881 8.65 1.92 4.26
N ALA A 882 7.61 1.15 4.61
CA ALA A 882 7.77 -0.22 5.10
C ALA A 882 8.51 -1.11 4.09
N SER A 883 8.12 -1.07 2.81
CA SER A 883 8.78 -1.81 1.72
C SER A 883 10.23 -1.37 1.52
N ALA A 884 10.49 -0.06 1.52
CA ALA A 884 11.85 0.50 1.41
C ALA A 884 12.76 0.07 2.58
N CYS A 885 12.21 -0.03 3.80
CA CYS A 885 12.95 -0.54 4.96
C CYS A 885 13.23 -2.04 4.83
N GLN A 886 12.27 -2.83 4.34
CA GLN A 886 12.45 -4.26 4.10
C GLN A 886 13.50 -4.56 3.02
N ARG A 887 13.54 -3.74 1.95
CA ARG A 887 14.58 -3.81 0.92
C ARG A 887 15.95 -3.50 1.51
N ALA A 888 16.08 -2.39 2.24
CA ALA A 888 17.34 -2.01 2.88
C ALA A 888 17.84 -3.08 3.86
N GLY A 889 16.94 -3.66 4.67
CA GLY A 889 17.26 -4.73 5.62
C GLY A 889 17.84 -6.00 4.97
N ARG A 890 17.74 -6.18 3.65
CA ARG A 890 18.40 -7.31 2.94
C ARG A 890 19.93 -7.20 2.94
N ALA A 891 20.48 -6.00 3.04
CA ALA A 891 21.92 -5.78 3.13
C ALA A 891 22.50 -6.19 4.50
N GLY A 892 21.70 -6.10 5.57
CA GLY A 892 22.15 -6.25 6.96
C GLY A 892 22.08 -7.66 7.52
N ARG A 893 21.88 -8.70 6.71
CA ARG A 893 21.61 -10.06 7.23
C ARG A 893 22.84 -10.83 7.63
N ASN A 894 23.91 -10.68 6.86
CA ASN A 894 25.13 -11.46 7.07
C ASN A 894 26.17 -10.66 7.88
N ARG A 895 26.27 -9.37 7.59
CA ARG A 895 27.16 -8.41 8.24
C ARG A 895 26.68 -6.99 7.94
N ALA A 896 27.37 -5.97 8.47
CA ALA A 896 27.07 -4.57 8.16
C ALA A 896 27.07 -4.34 6.64
N GLY A 897 26.06 -3.65 6.15
CA GLY A 897 25.80 -3.51 4.71
C GLY A 897 25.45 -2.09 4.29
N LYS A 898 25.21 -1.89 3.00
CA LYS A 898 24.87 -0.59 2.43
C LYS A 898 23.65 -0.69 1.53
N CYS A 899 22.76 0.30 1.60
CA CYS A 899 21.60 0.42 0.73
C CYS A 899 21.67 1.74 -0.05
N PHE A 900 21.69 1.65 -1.37
CA PHE A 900 21.72 2.78 -2.29
C PHE A 900 20.32 3.04 -2.85
N ARG A 901 19.68 4.11 -2.37
CA ARG A 901 18.37 4.57 -2.82
C ARG A 901 18.55 5.52 -4.00
N LEU A 902 17.99 5.16 -5.15
CA LEU A 902 18.07 5.95 -6.40
C LEU A 902 17.12 7.16 -6.42
N TYR A 903 16.78 7.67 -5.24
CA TYR A 903 15.84 8.75 -4.99
C TYR A 903 16.32 9.59 -3.81
N THR A 904 15.77 10.79 -3.67
CA THR A 904 16.18 11.73 -2.61
C THR A 904 15.55 11.35 -1.27
N GLU A 905 16.14 11.81 -0.17
CA GLU A 905 15.57 11.66 1.17
C GLU A 905 14.21 12.38 1.28
N GLU A 906 14.03 13.51 0.59
CA GLU A 906 12.75 14.21 0.52
C GLU A 906 11.66 13.33 -0.13
N ASP A 907 12.01 12.59 -1.17
CA ASP A 907 11.07 11.68 -1.84
C ASP A 907 10.76 10.45 -0.99
N PHE A 908 11.74 9.95 -0.21
CA PHE A 908 11.49 8.91 0.79
C PHE A 908 10.43 9.34 1.81
N GLU A 909 10.52 10.59 2.30
CA GLU A 909 9.55 11.10 3.29
C GLU A 909 8.13 11.26 2.74
N LYS A 910 7.99 11.45 1.42
CA LYS A 910 6.69 11.51 0.72
C LYS A 910 6.07 10.13 0.47
N LEU A 911 6.82 9.03 0.62
CA LEU A 911 6.28 7.68 0.41
C LEU A 911 5.20 7.36 1.47
N PRO A 912 4.17 6.58 1.11
CA PRO A 912 3.18 6.13 2.07
C PRO A 912 3.81 5.20 3.12
N GLU A 913 3.34 5.24 4.37
CA GLU A 913 3.88 4.41 5.46
C GLU A 913 3.78 2.90 5.17
N SER A 914 2.66 2.46 4.59
CA SER A 914 2.39 1.04 4.27
C SER A 914 1.72 0.90 2.91
N THR A 915 1.88 -0.28 2.31
CA THR A 915 1.28 -0.61 1.02
C THR A 915 -0.22 -0.86 1.18
N VAL A 916 -1.04 -0.31 0.27
CA VAL A 916 -2.49 -0.53 0.28
C VAL A 916 -2.80 -2.03 0.13
N PRO A 917 -3.64 -2.63 1.00
CA PRO A 917 -3.99 -4.06 0.95
C PRO A 917 -4.56 -4.51 -0.39
N GLU A 918 -4.30 -5.77 -0.78
CA GLU A 918 -4.78 -6.31 -2.06
C GLU A 918 -6.32 -6.32 -2.14
N MET A 919 -7.01 -6.53 -1.00
CA MET A 919 -8.46 -6.45 -0.86
C MET A 919 -9.07 -5.16 -1.44
N GLN A 920 -8.34 -4.04 -1.44
CA GLN A 920 -8.85 -2.75 -1.89
C GLN A 920 -8.51 -2.42 -3.35
N ARG A 921 -7.73 -3.28 -4.02
CA ARG A 921 -7.16 -3.02 -5.35
C ARG A 921 -7.30 -4.19 -6.33
N SER A 922 -8.08 -5.22 -6.00
CA SER A 922 -8.27 -6.42 -6.84
C SER A 922 -9.75 -6.74 -7.09
N ASN A 923 -10.02 -7.61 -8.06
CA ASN A 923 -11.36 -8.12 -8.33
C ASN A 923 -11.84 -9.04 -7.20
N LEU A 924 -12.99 -8.72 -6.61
CA LEU A 924 -13.54 -9.41 -5.44
C LEU A 924 -14.46 -10.57 -5.78
N ALA A 925 -14.82 -10.78 -7.05
CA ALA A 925 -15.78 -11.82 -7.44
C ALA A 925 -15.40 -13.25 -6.94
N PRO A 926 -14.14 -13.71 -7.05
CA PRO A 926 -13.77 -15.05 -6.56
C PRO A 926 -13.99 -15.20 -5.04
N VAL A 927 -13.65 -14.17 -4.28
CA VAL A 927 -13.71 -14.18 -2.82
C VAL A 927 -15.14 -14.07 -2.32
N ILE A 928 -15.95 -13.19 -2.92
CA ILE A 928 -17.36 -13.06 -2.55
C ILE A 928 -18.10 -14.38 -2.80
N LEU A 929 -17.79 -15.06 -3.91
CA LEU A 929 -18.34 -16.37 -4.21
C LEU A 929 -17.99 -17.40 -3.12
N GLN A 930 -16.73 -17.45 -2.69
CA GLN A 930 -16.28 -18.35 -1.61
C GLN A 930 -16.88 -18.00 -0.26
N LEU A 931 -16.97 -16.72 0.11
CA LEU A 931 -17.62 -16.29 1.34
C LEU A 931 -19.10 -16.71 1.38
N LYS A 932 -19.81 -16.56 0.25
CA LYS A 932 -21.19 -17.03 0.12
C LYS A 932 -21.29 -18.54 0.24
N ALA A 933 -20.38 -19.30 -0.37
CA ALA A 933 -20.32 -20.76 -0.23
C ALA A 933 -20.03 -21.24 1.20
N LEU A 934 -19.28 -20.44 1.98
CA LEU A 934 -19.06 -20.67 3.41
C LEU A 934 -20.27 -20.28 4.29
N GLY A 935 -21.39 -19.87 3.71
CA GLY A 935 -22.61 -19.48 4.43
C GLY A 935 -22.59 -18.04 4.95
N ILE A 936 -21.72 -17.17 4.43
CA ILE A 936 -21.71 -15.74 4.79
C ILE A 936 -22.66 -15.00 3.86
N ASP A 937 -23.94 -14.97 4.24
CA ASP A 937 -24.98 -14.30 3.44
C ASP A 937 -24.77 -12.78 3.38
N ASN A 938 -24.51 -12.14 4.51
CA ASN A 938 -24.27 -10.70 4.53
C ASN A 938 -22.77 -10.39 4.49
N VAL A 939 -22.23 -10.36 3.28
CA VAL A 939 -20.81 -10.04 3.02
C VAL A 939 -20.48 -8.60 3.46
N LEU A 940 -21.44 -7.67 3.43
CA LEU A 940 -21.22 -6.28 3.86
C LEU A 940 -20.94 -6.17 5.37
N ARG A 941 -21.49 -7.09 6.17
CA ARG A 941 -21.28 -7.17 7.62
C ARG A 941 -20.14 -8.10 8.02
N PHE A 942 -19.42 -8.68 7.05
CA PHE A 942 -18.28 -9.51 7.35
C PHE A 942 -17.14 -8.66 7.95
N ASN A 943 -16.47 -9.20 8.97
CA ASN A 943 -15.40 -8.53 9.69
C ASN A 943 -14.11 -8.54 8.85
N PHE A 944 -14.01 -7.64 7.88
CA PHE A 944 -12.76 -7.41 7.16
C PHE A 944 -11.77 -6.63 8.04
N LEU A 945 -10.49 -7.03 8.05
CA LEU A 945 -9.43 -6.22 8.65
C LEU A 945 -9.28 -4.86 7.94
N SER A 946 -9.46 -4.84 6.63
CA SER A 946 -9.60 -3.61 5.85
C SER A 946 -10.76 -3.77 4.89
N PRO A 947 -11.85 -3.00 5.05
CA PRO A 947 -13.05 -3.18 4.25
C PRO A 947 -12.78 -2.86 2.77
N PRO A 948 -13.32 -3.67 1.84
CA PRO A 948 -13.22 -3.39 0.41
C PRO A 948 -14.07 -2.17 0.00
N PRO A 949 -13.71 -1.47 -1.09
CA PRO A 949 -14.53 -0.40 -1.64
C PRO A 949 -15.93 -0.93 -2.04
N ALA A 950 -16.98 -0.19 -1.66
CA ALA A 950 -18.37 -0.57 -1.97
C ALA A 950 -18.60 -0.79 -3.47
N GLN A 951 -17.98 0.05 -4.31
CA GLN A 951 -18.10 -0.07 -5.77
C GLN A 951 -17.51 -1.39 -6.30
N SER A 952 -16.38 -1.84 -5.75
CA SER A 952 -15.77 -3.13 -6.11
C SER A 952 -16.65 -4.31 -5.68
N MET A 953 -17.30 -4.20 -4.52
CA MET A 953 -18.25 -5.23 -4.06
C MET A 953 -19.49 -5.31 -4.96
N VAL A 954 -20.10 -4.18 -5.32
CA VAL A 954 -21.24 -4.13 -6.25
C VAL A 954 -20.85 -4.77 -7.58
N GLN A 955 -19.69 -4.39 -8.13
CA GLN A 955 -19.23 -4.90 -9.41
C GLN A 955 -19.00 -6.42 -9.39
N ALA A 956 -18.48 -6.94 -8.29
CA ALA A 956 -18.28 -8.36 -8.09
C ALA A 956 -19.60 -9.12 -7.98
N LEU A 957 -20.57 -8.60 -7.22
CA LEU A 957 -21.92 -9.18 -7.11
C LEU A 957 -22.65 -9.18 -8.45
N GLU A 958 -22.58 -8.09 -9.22
CA GLU A 958 -23.17 -8.01 -10.57
C GLU A 958 -22.56 -9.04 -11.52
N LEU A 959 -21.23 -9.22 -11.48
CA LEU A 959 -20.57 -10.23 -12.31
C LEU A 959 -21.01 -11.64 -11.93
N LEU A 960 -21.04 -11.96 -10.63
CA LEU A 960 -21.47 -13.28 -10.15
C LEU A 960 -22.94 -13.57 -10.46
N TYR A 961 -23.82 -12.56 -10.37
CA TYR A 961 -25.20 -12.66 -10.80
C TYR A 961 -25.29 -12.92 -12.32
N ALA A 962 -24.53 -12.17 -13.12
CA ALA A 962 -24.49 -12.36 -14.57
C ALA A 962 -23.94 -13.74 -14.98
N LEU A 963 -22.99 -14.31 -14.24
CA LEU A 963 -22.49 -15.66 -14.47
C LEU A 963 -23.47 -16.76 -14.03
N GLY A 964 -24.56 -16.39 -13.35
CA GLY A 964 -25.53 -17.32 -12.77
C GLY A 964 -25.04 -17.99 -11.48
N GLY A 965 -23.98 -17.48 -10.86
CA GLY A 965 -23.48 -17.96 -9.57
C GLY A 965 -24.28 -17.42 -8.37
N LEU A 966 -24.94 -16.27 -8.54
CA LEU A 966 -25.86 -15.69 -7.56
C LEU A 966 -27.26 -15.49 -8.16
N ASP A 967 -28.29 -15.57 -7.33
CA ASP A 967 -29.66 -15.22 -7.69
C ASP A 967 -29.92 -13.70 -7.56
N GLN A 968 -31.13 -13.26 -7.90
CA GLN A 968 -31.54 -11.84 -7.84
C GLN A 968 -31.55 -11.26 -6.42
N TYR A 969 -31.55 -12.11 -5.38
CA TYR A 969 -31.46 -11.73 -3.98
C TYR A 969 -30.02 -11.79 -3.44
N GLY A 970 -29.05 -12.11 -4.31
CA GLY A 970 -27.64 -12.26 -3.96
C GLY A 970 -27.33 -13.53 -3.16
N ARG A 971 -28.18 -14.55 -3.21
CA ARG A 971 -27.91 -15.87 -2.61
C ARG A 971 -27.18 -16.76 -3.60
N LEU A 972 -26.40 -17.71 -3.09
CA LEU A 972 -25.69 -18.67 -3.93
C LEU A 972 -26.68 -19.57 -4.66
N THR A 973 -26.54 -19.72 -5.98
CA THR A 973 -27.40 -20.62 -6.76
C THR A 973 -26.97 -22.07 -6.60
N ASP A 974 -27.93 -22.98 -6.60
CA ASP A 974 -27.71 -24.43 -6.57
C ASP A 974 -28.31 -25.04 -7.86
N PRO A 975 -27.53 -25.76 -8.69
CA PRO A 975 -26.15 -26.18 -8.45
C PRO A 975 -25.05 -25.27 -8.99
N MET A 976 -25.37 -24.25 -9.79
CA MET A 976 -24.37 -23.48 -10.53
C MET A 976 -23.36 -22.77 -9.61
N GLY A 977 -23.83 -21.94 -8.68
CA GLY A 977 -22.99 -21.16 -7.77
C GLY A 977 -22.18 -22.01 -6.80
N VAL A 978 -22.81 -23.05 -6.21
CA VAL A 978 -22.13 -24.01 -5.32
C VAL A 978 -20.97 -24.70 -6.04
N ARG A 979 -21.22 -25.25 -7.23
CA ARG A 979 -20.18 -25.92 -8.02
C ARG A 979 -19.09 -24.95 -8.47
N MET A 980 -19.48 -23.72 -8.84
CA MET A 980 -18.54 -22.67 -9.24
C MET A 980 -17.56 -22.32 -8.11
N ALA A 981 -18.03 -22.24 -6.87
CA ALA A 981 -17.20 -21.91 -5.71
C ALA A 981 -16.17 -22.98 -5.36
N GLU A 982 -16.47 -24.26 -5.65
CA GLU A 982 -15.55 -25.38 -5.38
C GLU A 982 -14.35 -25.44 -6.35
N PHE A 983 -14.47 -24.82 -7.54
CA PHE A 983 -13.36 -24.77 -8.49
C PHE A 983 -12.23 -23.88 -7.96
N PRO A 984 -10.97 -24.34 -8.07
CA PRO A 984 -9.82 -23.51 -7.78
C PRO A 984 -9.49 -22.66 -9.01
N LEU A 985 -10.44 -21.90 -9.54
CA LEU A 985 -10.34 -21.08 -10.75
C LEU A 985 -11.16 -19.79 -10.57
N SER A 986 -11.02 -18.82 -11.49
CA SER A 986 -11.90 -17.66 -11.48
C SER A 986 -13.35 -18.08 -11.82
N PRO A 987 -14.37 -17.31 -11.37
CA PRO A 987 -15.77 -17.59 -11.69
C PRO A 987 -16.05 -17.75 -13.19
N MET A 988 -15.36 -17.00 -14.05
CA MET A 988 -15.51 -17.08 -15.52
C MET A 988 -15.01 -18.42 -16.07
N PHE A 989 -13.84 -18.88 -15.64
CA PHE A 989 -13.31 -20.21 -16.01
C PHE A 989 -14.19 -21.34 -15.47
N ALA A 990 -14.68 -21.21 -14.24
CA ALA A 990 -15.57 -22.19 -13.63
C ALA A 990 -16.92 -22.28 -14.39
N LYS A 991 -17.49 -21.14 -14.80
CA LYS A 991 -18.69 -21.10 -15.66
C LYS A 991 -18.45 -21.79 -17.00
N MET A 992 -17.35 -21.46 -17.68
CA MET A 992 -16.96 -22.08 -18.96
C MET A 992 -16.83 -23.61 -18.82
N LEU A 993 -16.19 -24.10 -17.76
CA LEU A 993 -16.04 -25.53 -17.50
C LEU A 993 -17.36 -26.24 -17.23
N LEU A 994 -18.26 -25.62 -16.46
CA LEU A 994 -19.56 -26.20 -16.13
C LEU A 994 -20.50 -26.26 -17.34
N GLU A 995 -20.48 -25.25 -18.21
CA GLU A 995 -21.30 -25.22 -19.43
C GLU A 995 -20.75 -26.10 -20.56
N SER A 996 -19.45 -26.46 -20.53
CA SER A 996 -18.80 -27.23 -21.59
C SER A 996 -19.47 -28.56 -21.93
N GLY A 997 -20.13 -29.20 -20.95
CA GLY A 997 -20.90 -30.42 -21.17
C GLY A 997 -22.18 -30.19 -21.98
N ASN A 998 -22.80 -29.02 -21.87
CA ASN A 998 -24.01 -28.65 -22.63
C ASN A 998 -23.67 -28.34 -24.09
N PHE A 999 -22.50 -27.74 -24.33
CA PHE A 999 -22.01 -27.44 -25.69
C PHE A 999 -21.45 -28.65 -26.41
N GLY A 1000 -21.01 -29.69 -25.69
CA GLY A 1000 -20.40 -30.86 -26.31
C GLY A 1000 -18.86 -30.82 -26.33
N CYS A 1001 -18.18 -29.81 -25.78
CA CYS A 1001 -16.73 -29.60 -25.91
C CYS A 1001 -15.93 -29.72 -24.59
N SER A 1002 -16.42 -30.52 -23.64
CA SER A 1002 -15.80 -30.65 -22.31
C SER A 1002 -14.33 -31.10 -22.32
N LYS A 1003 -13.90 -31.95 -23.25
CA LYS A 1003 -12.52 -32.46 -23.31
C LYS A 1003 -11.52 -31.37 -23.69
N GLU A 1004 -11.91 -30.54 -24.64
CA GLU A 1004 -11.15 -29.41 -25.17
C GLU A 1004 -11.10 -28.29 -24.14
N ILE A 1005 -12.26 -27.92 -23.57
CA ILE A 1005 -12.37 -26.84 -22.59
C ILE A 1005 -11.59 -27.11 -21.30
N VAL A 1006 -11.57 -28.36 -20.79
CA VAL A 1006 -10.72 -28.71 -19.64
C VAL A 1006 -9.23 -28.54 -19.96
N THR A 1007 -8.85 -28.85 -21.19
CA THR A 1007 -7.47 -28.71 -21.66
C THR A 1007 -7.10 -27.23 -21.78
N ILE A 1008 -7.96 -26.43 -22.41
CA ILE A 1008 -7.79 -24.96 -22.52
C ILE A 1008 -7.69 -24.34 -21.13
N ALA A 1009 -8.64 -24.64 -20.23
CA ALA A 1009 -8.65 -24.10 -18.87
C ALA A 1009 -7.36 -24.44 -18.12
N ALA A 1010 -6.82 -25.67 -18.27
CA ALA A 1010 -5.57 -26.09 -17.64
C ALA A 1010 -4.35 -25.36 -18.24
N MET A 1011 -4.29 -25.23 -19.56
CA MET A 1011 -3.22 -24.51 -20.26
C MET A 1011 -3.20 -23.02 -19.88
N MET A 1012 -4.37 -22.39 -19.77
CA MET A 1012 -4.49 -20.98 -19.35
C MET A 1012 -4.01 -20.73 -17.91
N GLN A 1013 -3.86 -21.75 -17.07
CA GLN A 1013 -3.29 -21.59 -15.72
C GLN A 1013 -1.75 -21.61 -15.70
N ILE A 1014 -1.11 -21.93 -16.82
CA ILE A 1014 0.35 -22.01 -16.92
C ILE A 1014 0.90 -20.77 -17.62
N GLN A 1015 1.80 -20.07 -16.95
CA GLN A 1015 2.49 -18.92 -17.51
C GLN A 1015 3.70 -19.38 -18.35
N ASN A 1016 4.02 -18.62 -19.40
CA ASN A 1016 5.23 -18.79 -20.22
C ASN A 1016 5.37 -20.21 -20.81
N ILE A 1017 4.33 -20.70 -21.49
CA ILE A 1017 4.37 -21.98 -22.23
C ILE A 1017 5.35 -21.87 -23.40
N PHE A 1018 5.27 -20.77 -24.14
CA PHE A 1018 6.23 -20.42 -25.19
C PHE A 1018 7.48 -19.82 -24.57
N VAL A 1019 8.64 -20.41 -24.87
CA VAL A 1019 9.95 -19.94 -24.41
C VAL A 1019 10.65 -19.28 -25.60
N ALA A 1020 11.21 -18.09 -25.43
CA ALA A 1020 11.94 -17.41 -26.49
C ALA A 1020 13.34 -17.00 -26.01
N PRO A 1021 14.34 -17.89 -26.10
CA PRO A 1021 15.71 -17.57 -25.70
C PRO A 1021 16.22 -16.36 -26.49
N HIS A 1022 16.92 -15.43 -25.82
CA HIS A 1022 17.31 -14.15 -26.40
C HIS A 1022 18.06 -14.28 -27.74
N ASN A 1023 18.93 -15.29 -27.85
CA ASN A 1023 19.74 -15.54 -29.04
C ASN A 1023 18.99 -16.26 -30.18
N GLN A 1024 17.81 -16.84 -29.89
CA GLN A 1024 17.06 -17.68 -30.82
C GLN A 1024 15.61 -17.20 -31.04
N LYS A 1025 15.29 -15.94 -30.68
CA LYS A 1025 13.93 -15.37 -30.78
C LYS A 1025 13.28 -15.57 -32.16
N LYS A 1026 14.02 -15.39 -33.25
CA LYS A 1026 13.50 -15.59 -34.62
C LYS A 1026 13.15 -17.05 -34.93
N SER A 1027 13.99 -17.98 -34.47
CA SER A 1027 13.75 -19.42 -34.63
C SER A 1027 12.57 -19.86 -33.77
N ALA A 1028 12.53 -19.42 -32.51
CA ALA A 1028 11.41 -19.67 -31.60
C ALA A 1028 10.08 -19.18 -32.18
N ALA A 1029 10.03 -17.94 -32.68
CA ALA A 1029 8.82 -17.40 -33.30
C ALA A 1029 8.34 -18.21 -34.51
N ARG A 1030 9.27 -18.76 -35.32
CA ARG A 1030 8.93 -19.63 -36.46
C ARG A 1030 8.33 -20.96 -36.01
N GLU A 1031 8.88 -21.57 -34.96
CA GLU A 1031 8.37 -22.80 -34.38
C GLU A 1031 7.02 -22.57 -33.69
N HIS A 1032 6.88 -21.49 -32.91
CA HIS A 1032 5.62 -21.12 -32.25
C HIS A 1032 4.48 -20.90 -33.24
N ARG A 1033 4.77 -20.30 -34.41
CA ARG A 1033 3.78 -20.08 -35.46
C ARG A 1033 3.19 -21.38 -36.04
N LYS A 1034 3.88 -22.53 -35.91
CA LYS A 1034 3.33 -23.82 -36.34
C LYS A 1034 2.15 -24.29 -35.48
N PHE A 1035 2.05 -23.77 -34.25
CA PHE A 1035 0.94 -24.07 -33.34
C PHE A 1035 -0.21 -23.07 -33.44
N ALA A 1036 0.01 -21.93 -34.10
CA ALA A 1036 -0.96 -20.84 -34.17
C ALA A 1036 -2.24 -21.29 -34.88
N VAL A 1037 -3.37 -20.92 -34.28
CA VAL A 1037 -4.72 -21.19 -34.77
C VAL A 1037 -5.41 -19.85 -35.03
N ALA A 1038 -6.01 -19.69 -36.21
CA ALA A 1038 -6.53 -18.40 -36.70
C ALA A 1038 -7.70 -17.85 -35.84
N GLU A 1039 -8.41 -18.74 -35.17
CA GLU A 1039 -9.53 -18.43 -34.28
C GLU A 1039 -9.04 -17.75 -32.97
N GLY A 1040 -7.78 -17.99 -32.56
CA GLY A 1040 -7.13 -17.24 -31.47
C GLY A 1040 -6.26 -18.06 -30.51
N ASP A 1041 -5.89 -17.41 -29.41
CA ASP A 1041 -4.90 -17.91 -28.45
C ASP A 1041 -5.41 -19.16 -27.67
N HIS A 1042 -6.71 -19.23 -27.35
CA HIS A 1042 -7.27 -20.36 -26.61
C HIS A 1042 -7.11 -21.69 -27.39
N LEU A 1043 -7.45 -21.70 -28.68
CA LEU A 1043 -7.29 -22.89 -29.52
C LEU A 1043 -5.82 -23.16 -29.86
N THR A 1044 -4.99 -22.12 -29.97
CA THR A 1044 -3.54 -22.29 -30.09
C THR A 1044 -2.97 -23.10 -28.93
N MET A 1045 -3.46 -22.84 -27.70
CA MET A 1045 -2.99 -23.54 -26.50
C MET A 1045 -3.53 -24.98 -26.41
N LEU A 1046 -4.72 -25.25 -26.94
CA LEU A 1046 -5.22 -26.61 -27.15
C LEU A 1046 -4.30 -27.37 -28.11
N ASN A 1047 -3.95 -26.78 -29.26
CA ASN A 1047 -3.10 -27.38 -30.28
C ASN A 1047 -1.69 -27.71 -29.72
N VAL A 1048 -1.09 -26.80 -28.95
CA VAL A 1048 0.20 -27.05 -28.26
C VAL A 1048 0.10 -28.28 -27.35
N TYR A 1049 -0.97 -28.39 -26.54
CA TYR A 1049 -1.15 -29.51 -25.63
C TYR A 1049 -1.36 -30.83 -26.37
N GLU A 1050 -2.20 -30.84 -27.40
CA GLU A 1050 -2.45 -32.04 -28.20
C GLU A 1050 -1.19 -32.53 -28.91
N ALA A 1051 -0.40 -31.61 -29.47
CA ALA A 1051 0.90 -31.94 -30.06
C ALA A 1051 1.86 -32.54 -29.02
N PHE A 1052 1.91 -31.97 -27.82
CA PHE A 1052 2.74 -32.49 -26.72
C PHE A 1052 2.35 -33.92 -26.32
N ILE A 1053 1.05 -34.22 -26.23
CA ILE A 1053 0.56 -35.57 -25.92
C ILE A 1053 0.82 -36.53 -27.09
N LYS A 1054 0.63 -36.09 -28.34
CA LYS A 1054 0.91 -36.88 -29.54
C LYS A 1054 2.38 -37.31 -29.61
N HIS A 1055 3.29 -36.44 -29.19
CA HIS A 1055 4.73 -36.73 -29.08
C HIS A 1055 5.13 -37.34 -27.71
N GLN A 1056 4.21 -38.06 -27.06
CA GLN A 1056 4.46 -38.86 -25.85
C GLN A 1056 5.07 -38.07 -24.69
N LYS A 1057 4.75 -36.78 -24.57
CA LYS A 1057 5.32 -35.89 -23.54
C LYS A 1057 6.85 -35.81 -23.60
N SER A 1058 7.45 -35.84 -24.79
CA SER A 1058 8.90 -35.81 -24.96
C SER A 1058 9.51 -34.47 -24.54
N SER A 1059 10.48 -34.52 -23.60
CA SER A 1059 11.27 -33.35 -23.22
C SER A 1059 12.10 -32.82 -24.37
N GLN A 1060 12.65 -33.70 -25.23
CA GLN A 1060 13.44 -33.30 -26.39
C GLN A 1060 12.57 -32.53 -27.39
N TRP A 1061 11.38 -33.04 -27.69
CA TRP A 1061 10.45 -32.38 -28.60
C TRP A 1061 10.07 -30.97 -28.12
N CYS A 1062 9.85 -30.80 -26.81
CA CYS A 1062 9.61 -29.47 -26.23
C CYS A 1062 10.80 -28.53 -26.42
N GLN A 1063 12.04 -29.01 -26.27
CA GLN A 1063 13.23 -28.19 -26.50
C GLN A 1063 13.32 -27.76 -27.96
N ASP A 1064 13.11 -28.67 -28.90
CA ASP A 1064 13.17 -28.39 -30.34
C ASP A 1064 12.12 -27.36 -30.78
N HIS A 1065 10.96 -27.33 -30.13
CA HIS A 1065 9.85 -26.41 -30.42
C HIS A 1065 9.79 -25.20 -29.49
N PHE A 1066 10.81 -25.00 -28.64
CA PHE A 1066 10.89 -23.87 -27.71
C PHE A 1066 9.68 -23.78 -26.76
N LEU A 1067 9.27 -24.92 -26.20
CA LEU A 1067 8.16 -25.06 -25.27
C LEU A 1067 8.64 -25.40 -23.86
N ASN A 1068 7.94 -24.90 -22.86
CA ASN A 1068 8.22 -25.17 -21.45
C ASN A 1068 7.74 -26.56 -21.02
N TYR A 1069 8.63 -27.56 -21.09
CA TYR A 1069 8.33 -28.95 -20.72
C TYR A 1069 7.72 -29.09 -19.31
N LYS A 1070 8.32 -28.43 -18.29
CA LYS A 1070 7.81 -28.46 -16.91
C LYS A 1070 6.42 -27.82 -16.82
N GLY A 1071 6.19 -26.74 -17.56
CA GLY A 1071 4.89 -26.10 -17.69
C GLY A 1071 3.82 -27.03 -18.25
N LEU A 1072 4.14 -27.78 -19.32
CA LEU A 1072 3.22 -28.73 -19.97
C LEU A 1072 2.93 -29.98 -19.13
N LEU A 1073 3.93 -30.50 -18.41
CA LEU A 1073 3.70 -31.55 -17.41
C LEU A 1073 2.74 -31.07 -16.33
N ARG A 1074 2.94 -29.85 -15.84
CA ARG A 1074 2.06 -29.24 -14.85
C ARG A 1074 0.66 -29.00 -15.41
N ALA A 1075 0.53 -28.54 -16.66
CA ALA A 1075 -0.76 -28.43 -17.33
C ALA A 1075 -1.50 -29.78 -17.34
N THR A 1076 -0.79 -30.88 -17.56
CA THR A 1076 -1.36 -32.24 -17.51
C THR A 1076 -1.90 -32.59 -16.12
N ALA A 1077 -1.16 -32.25 -15.05
CA ALA A 1077 -1.62 -32.48 -13.68
C ALA A 1077 -2.85 -31.60 -13.34
N VAL A 1078 -2.84 -30.32 -13.73
CA VAL A 1078 -3.99 -29.41 -13.56
C VAL A 1078 -5.22 -29.93 -14.30
N ARG A 1079 -5.05 -30.32 -15.57
CA ARG A 1079 -6.10 -30.90 -16.41
C ARG A 1079 -6.74 -32.11 -15.75
N GLU A 1080 -5.93 -32.99 -15.17
CA GLU A 1080 -6.40 -34.18 -14.50
C GLU A 1080 -7.21 -33.85 -13.24
N GLN A 1081 -6.77 -32.88 -12.42
CA GLN A 1081 -7.53 -32.43 -11.26
C GLN A 1081 -8.86 -31.78 -11.65
N LEU A 1082 -8.88 -30.94 -12.70
CA LEU A 1082 -10.11 -30.33 -13.22
C LEU A 1082 -11.06 -31.39 -13.79
N ARG A 1083 -10.52 -32.42 -14.47
CA ARG A 1083 -11.28 -33.57 -14.95
C ARG A 1083 -11.97 -34.32 -13.81
N HIS A 1084 -11.28 -34.53 -12.68
CA HIS A 1084 -11.89 -35.16 -11.50
C HIS A 1084 -13.03 -34.31 -10.93
N LEU A 1085 -12.91 -32.98 -10.91
CA LEU A 1085 -13.99 -32.09 -10.49
C LEU A 1085 -15.18 -32.15 -11.46
N LEU A 1086 -14.96 -32.15 -12.77
CA LEU A 1086 -16.04 -32.33 -13.74
C LEU A 1086 -16.78 -33.65 -13.56
N ASN A 1087 -16.05 -34.73 -13.30
CA ASN A 1087 -16.64 -36.03 -12.98
C ASN A 1087 -17.48 -35.98 -11.69
N LYS A 1088 -16.95 -35.34 -10.63
CA LYS A 1088 -17.68 -35.14 -9.36
C LYS A 1088 -18.99 -34.40 -9.59
N PHE A 1089 -18.98 -33.38 -10.45
CA PHE A 1089 -20.16 -32.57 -10.79
C PHE A 1089 -21.04 -33.16 -11.89
N LYS A 1090 -20.69 -34.37 -12.39
CA LYS A 1090 -21.42 -35.09 -13.45
C LYS A 1090 -21.57 -34.29 -14.74
N VAL A 1091 -20.55 -33.50 -15.11
CA VAL A 1091 -20.51 -32.81 -16.41
C VAL A 1091 -20.18 -33.84 -17.51
N PRO A 1092 -20.98 -33.96 -18.59
CA PRO A 1092 -20.75 -34.92 -19.68
C PRO A 1092 -19.35 -34.80 -20.30
N ARG A 1093 -18.74 -35.94 -20.64
CA ARG A 1093 -17.39 -36.02 -21.23
C ARG A 1093 -17.42 -36.14 -22.76
N THR A 1094 -17.88 -35.09 -23.41
CA THR A 1094 -18.04 -34.99 -24.86
C THR A 1094 -16.86 -34.24 -25.50
N SER A 1095 -16.67 -34.44 -26.81
CA SER A 1095 -15.67 -33.77 -27.66
C SER A 1095 -16.40 -32.99 -28.74
N SER A 1096 -15.84 -31.87 -29.19
CA SER A 1096 -16.41 -31.13 -30.34
C SER A 1096 -16.13 -31.80 -31.69
N GLU A 1097 -15.41 -32.93 -31.71
CA GLU A 1097 -15.03 -33.66 -32.93
C GLU A 1097 -14.27 -32.81 -33.95
N GLY A 1098 -13.58 -31.77 -33.48
CA GLY A 1098 -12.79 -30.85 -34.30
C GLY A 1098 -13.53 -29.59 -34.75
N ASP A 1099 -14.81 -29.39 -34.35
CA ASP A 1099 -15.52 -28.15 -34.60
C ASP A 1099 -15.03 -27.03 -33.65
N PRO A 1100 -14.41 -25.95 -34.17
CA PRO A 1100 -13.94 -24.84 -33.36
C PRO A 1100 -15.08 -23.97 -32.82
N ASP A 1101 -16.20 -23.83 -33.54
CA ASP A 1101 -17.28 -22.90 -33.18
C ASP A 1101 -17.95 -23.30 -31.87
N VAL A 1102 -18.10 -24.60 -31.64
CA VAL A 1102 -18.63 -25.15 -30.38
C VAL A 1102 -17.73 -24.77 -29.19
N ILE A 1103 -16.40 -24.82 -29.38
CA ILE A 1103 -15.43 -24.43 -28.35
C ILE A 1103 -15.51 -22.92 -28.11
N LEU A 1104 -15.54 -22.12 -29.17
CA LEU A 1104 -15.62 -20.66 -29.11
C LEU A 1104 -16.89 -20.18 -28.40
N ARG A 1105 -18.05 -20.74 -28.73
CA ARG A 1105 -19.32 -20.45 -28.06
C ARG A 1105 -19.28 -20.81 -26.57
N CYS A 1106 -18.65 -21.93 -26.22
CA CYS A 1106 -18.43 -22.28 -24.82
C CYS A 1106 -17.51 -21.28 -24.10
N ILE A 1107 -16.44 -20.80 -24.72
CA ILE A 1107 -15.57 -19.75 -24.14
C ILE A 1107 -16.38 -18.47 -23.91
N VAL A 1108 -17.19 -18.06 -24.88
CA VAL A 1108 -18.08 -16.88 -24.75
C VAL A 1108 -19.02 -17.02 -23.55
N SER A 1109 -19.57 -18.20 -23.29
CA SER A 1109 -20.47 -18.42 -22.14
C SER A 1109 -19.86 -18.08 -20.77
N GLY A 1110 -18.52 -18.19 -20.64
CA GLY A 1110 -17.79 -17.80 -19.43
C GLY A 1110 -17.20 -16.39 -19.48
N PHE A 1111 -16.74 -15.95 -20.65
CA PHE A 1111 -15.98 -14.71 -20.84
C PHE A 1111 -16.77 -13.58 -21.51
N PHE A 1112 -18.10 -13.70 -21.66
CA PHE A 1112 -18.94 -12.67 -22.28
C PHE A 1112 -18.75 -11.28 -21.65
N ALA A 1113 -18.42 -11.19 -20.36
CA ALA A 1113 -18.20 -9.90 -19.68
C ALA A 1113 -16.92 -9.17 -20.19
N ASN A 1114 -15.98 -9.91 -20.77
CA ASN A 1114 -14.70 -9.43 -21.28
C ASN A 1114 -14.69 -9.47 -22.82
N ALA A 1115 -15.54 -8.65 -23.44
CA ALA A 1115 -15.65 -8.55 -24.89
C ALA A 1115 -15.27 -7.15 -25.41
N ALA A 1116 -14.65 -7.11 -26.59
CA ALA A 1116 -14.28 -5.89 -27.29
C ALA A 1116 -14.59 -5.97 -28.80
N ARG A 1117 -14.82 -4.81 -29.42
CA ARG A 1117 -15.07 -4.66 -30.86
C ARG A 1117 -13.99 -3.83 -31.53
N MET A 1118 -13.71 -4.12 -32.79
CA MET A 1118 -12.84 -3.28 -33.62
C MET A 1118 -13.53 -1.94 -33.90
N HIS A 1119 -12.82 -0.85 -33.62
CA HIS A 1119 -13.23 0.50 -33.95
C HIS A 1119 -12.63 0.94 -35.29
N HIS A 1120 -13.26 1.90 -35.97
CA HIS A 1120 -12.77 2.40 -37.27
C HIS A 1120 -11.40 3.08 -37.19
N SER A 1121 -10.93 3.43 -35.99
CA SER A 1121 -9.57 3.94 -35.73
C SER A 1121 -8.48 2.86 -35.79
N GLY A 1122 -8.85 1.58 -35.91
CA GLY A 1122 -7.92 0.45 -35.85
C GLY A 1122 -7.57 -0.01 -34.44
N SER A 1123 -8.16 0.60 -33.40
CA SER A 1123 -8.08 0.13 -32.01
C SER A 1123 -9.34 -0.62 -31.62
N TYR A 1124 -9.26 -1.47 -30.59
CA TYR A 1124 -10.43 -2.15 -30.05
C TYR A 1124 -11.11 -1.28 -29.00
N ARG A 1125 -12.42 -1.44 -28.84
CA ARG A 1125 -13.20 -0.81 -27.77
C ARG A 1125 -14.00 -1.82 -26.97
N THR A 1126 -13.94 -1.73 -25.66
CA THR A 1126 -14.78 -2.57 -24.77
C THR A 1126 -16.26 -2.31 -25.01
N LEU A 1127 -17.08 -3.36 -24.93
CA LEU A 1127 -18.53 -3.21 -25.17
C LEU A 1127 -19.27 -2.52 -24.03
N ARG A 1128 -18.67 -2.50 -22.85
CA ARG A 1128 -19.32 -1.99 -21.64
C ARG A 1128 -19.20 -0.47 -21.51
N ASP A 1129 -18.04 0.07 -21.83
CA ASP A 1129 -17.66 1.46 -21.51
C ASP A 1129 -16.83 2.13 -22.62
N ASP A 1130 -16.78 1.52 -23.82
CA ASP A 1130 -16.17 2.05 -25.04
C ASP A 1130 -14.69 2.47 -24.86
N ARG A 1131 -13.95 1.73 -24.02
CA ARG A 1131 -12.54 1.98 -23.73
C ARG A 1131 -11.61 1.40 -24.76
N GLU A 1132 -10.63 2.21 -25.14
CA GLU A 1132 -9.62 1.82 -26.11
C GLU A 1132 -8.65 0.76 -25.57
N LEU A 1133 -8.58 -0.36 -26.28
CA LEU A 1133 -7.72 -1.51 -26.04
C LEU A 1133 -6.98 -1.92 -27.33
N TYR A 1134 -5.90 -2.67 -27.17
CA TYR A 1134 -5.08 -3.18 -28.25
C TYR A 1134 -4.83 -4.68 -28.06
N ILE A 1135 -4.67 -5.46 -29.13
CA ILE A 1135 -4.24 -6.86 -28.99
C ILE A 1135 -2.78 -6.88 -28.57
N HIS A 1136 -2.42 -7.69 -27.57
CA HIS A 1136 -1.04 -7.83 -27.13
C HIS A 1136 -0.15 -8.41 -28.25
N PRO A 1137 1.10 -7.96 -28.42
CA PRO A 1137 1.99 -8.46 -29.48
C PRO A 1137 2.25 -9.97 -29.45
N ASP A 1138 2.16 -10.59 -28.27
CA ASP A 1138 2.33 -12.05 -28.11
C ASP A 1138 1.15 -12.89 -28.64
N SER A 1139 -0.02 -12.27 -28.85
CA SER A 1139 -1.22 -12.98 -29.33
C SER A 1139 -1.06 -13.33 -30.80
N VAL A 1140 -1.54 -14.51 -31.20
CA VAL A 1140 -1.51 -14.95 -32.61
C VAL A 1140 -2.28 -14.00 -33.53
N LEU A 1141 -3.31 -13.35 -32.99
CA LEU A 1141 -4.17 -12.39 -33.69
C LEU A 1141 -3.54 -11.01 -33.92
N TYR A 1142 -2.31 -10.75 -33.43
CA TYR A 1142 -1.66 -9.45 -33.60
C TYR A 1142 -1.21 -9.20 -35.05
N GLY A 1143 -0.73 -10.24 -35.73
CA GLY A 1143 -0.19 -10.15 -37.09
C GLY A 1143 -1.17 -10.53 -38.21
N GLU A 1144 -2.41 -10.88 -37.87
CA GLU A 1144 -3.44 -11.33 -38.81
C GLU A 1144 -4.46 -10.23 -39.13
N LYS A 1145 -5.38 -10.51 -40.07
CA LYS A 1145 -6.50 -9.60 -40.33
C LYS A 1145 -7.32 -9.48 -39.05
N PRO A 1146 -7.42 -8.28 -38.44
CA PRO A 1146 -7.91 -8.20 -37.08
C PRO A 1146 -9.42 -8.51 -37.04
N PRO A 1147 -9.86 -9.43 -36.17
CA PRO A 1147 -11.26 -9.81 -36.05
C PRO A 1147 -12.14 -8.62 -35.63
N LYS A 1148 -13.39 -8.62 -36.08
CA LYS A 1148 -14.33 -7.54 -35.74
C LYS A 1148 -14.69 -7.55 -34.25
N TRP A 1149 -14.77 -8.71 -33.63
CA TRP A 1149 -15.15 -8.90 -32.25
C TRP A 1149 -14.25 -9.95 -31.61
N VAL A 1150 -13.91 -9.70 -30.35
CA VAL A 1150 -13.03 -10.57 -29.57
C VAL A 1150 -13.50 -10.71 -28.14
N VAL A 1151 -13.21 -11.85 -27.54
CA VAL A 1151 -13.18 -12.03 -26.08
C VAL A 1151 -11.73 -12.15 -25.62
N PHE A 1152 -11.46 -11.79 -24.38
CA PHE A 1152 -10.12 -11.80 -23.79
C PHE A 1152 -10.15 -12.19 -22.31
N ASN A 1153 -9.04 -12.72 -21.80
CA ASN A 1153 -8.96 -13.13 -20.40
C ASN A 1153 -8.58 -11.99 -19.47
N GLU A 1154 -7.53 -11.25 -19.83
CA GLU A 1154 -6.92 -10.22 -18.99
C GLU A 1154 -6.51 -8.98 -19.81
N VAL A 1155 -6.36 -7.85 -19.13
CA VAL A 1155 -5.81 -6.62 -19.70
C VAL A 1155 -4.53 -6.26 -18.97
N VAL A 1156 -3.46 -6.02 -19.73
CA VAL A 1156 -2.19 -5.54 -19.17
C VAL A 1156 -1.96 -4.12 -19.63
N GLN A 1157 -1.66 -3.23 -18.67
CA GLN A 1157 -1.30 -1.86 -18.95
C GLN A 1157 0.23 -1.75 -19.00
N THR A 1158 0.76 -1.42 -20.17
CA THR A 1158 2.17 -1.00 -20.32
C THR A 1158 2.19 0.45 -20.81
N SER A 1159 2.57 0.70 -22.06
CA SER A 1159 2.39 1.99 -22.74
C SER A 1159 0.93 2.22 -23.17
N LYS A 1160 0.21 1.14 -23.44
CA LYS A 1160 -1.21 1.08 -23.80
C LYS A 1160 -1.87 -0.04 -23.02
N TYR A 1161 -3.19 -0.11 -23.07
CA TYR A 1161 -3.94 -1.24 -22.54
C TYR A 1161 -4.00 -2.35 -23.59
N TYR A 1162 -3.38 -3.49 -23.27
CA TYR A 1162 -3.30 -4.64 -24.16
C TYR A 1162 -4.16 -5.79 -23.63
N MET A 1163 -5.00 -6.37 -24.48
CA MET A 1163 -5.74 -7.60 -24.24
C MET A 1163 -4.83 -8.81 -24.43
N ARG A 1164 -4.83 -9.74 -23.47
CA ARG A 1164 -4.12 -11.03 -23.57
C ARG A 1164 -5.11 -12.20 -23.65
N ASP A 1165 -4.62 -13.29 -24.24
CA ASP A 1165 -5.37 -14.52 -24.51
C ASP A 1165 -6.66 -14.21 -25.30
N VAL A 1166 -6.47 -13.67 -26.50
CA VAL A 1166 -7.54 -13.11 -27.32
C VAL A 1166 -8.11 -14.17 -28.24
N THR A 1167 -9.43 -14.16 -28.42
CA THR A 1167 -10.12 -15.11 -29.30
C THR A 1167 -11.20 -14.42 -30.09
N ALA A 1168 -11.23 -14.68 -31.39
CA ALA A 1168 -12.20 -14.13 -32.31
C ALA A 1168 -13.59 -14.71 -32.04
N VAL A 1169 -14.62 -13.87 -32.06
CA VAL A 1169 -16.00 -14.28 -31.81
C VAL A 1169 -16.97 -13.58 -32.75
N GLU A 1170 -18.18 -14.11 -32.87
CA GLU A 1170 -19.28 -13.42 -33.53
C GLU A 1170 -20.13 -12.60 -32.54
N SER A 1171 -20.64 -11.46 -33.00
CA SER A 1171 -21.50 -10.60 -32.19
C SER A 1171 -22.84 -11.26 -31.81
N SER A 1172 -23.35 -12.15 -32.68
CA SER A 1172 -24.57 -12.92 -32.47
C SER A 1172 -24.48 -13.78 -31.20
N TRP A 1173 -23.34 -14.43 -30.98
CA TRP A 1173 -23.12 -15.33 -29.84
C TRP A 1173 -23.19 -14.62 -28.50
N LEU A 1174 -22.74 -13.36 -28.42
CA LEU A 1174 -22.82 -12.56 -27.19
C LEU A 1174 -24.27 -12.28 -26.78
N VAL A 1175 -25.13 -11.99 -27.75
CA VAL A 1175 -26.57 -11.72 -27.51
C VAL A 1175 -27.31 -13.03 -27.20
N GLU A 1176 -26.97 -14.12 -27.89
CA GLU A 1176 -27.59 -15.43 -27.69
C GLU A 1176 -27.24 -16.04 -26.33
N LEU A 1177 -25.97 -16.00 -25.94
CA LEU A 1177 -25.45 -16.70 -24.76
C LEU A 1177 -25.54 -15.88 -23.48
N ALA A 1178 -25.64 -14.55 -23.59
CA ALA A 1178 -25.81 -13.67 -22.44
C ALA A 1178 -26.87 -12.58 -22.68
N PRO A 1179 -28.13 -12.94 -22.99
CA PRO A 1179 -29.20 -11.99 -23.33
C PRO A 1179 -29.59 -11.07 -22.17
N HIS A 1180 -29.34 -11.50 -20.93
CA HIS A 1180 -29.50 -10.69 -19.72
C HIS A 1180 -28.43 -9.59 -19.60
N PHE A 1181 -27.27 -9.79 -20.21
CA PHE A 1181 -26.16 -8.83 -20.20
C PHE A 1181 -26.13 -7.94 -21.45
N TYR A 1182 -26.58 -8.49 -22.58
CA TYR A 1182 -26.41 -7.95 -23.93
C TYR A 1182 -27.77 -7.86 -24.65
N LYS A 1183 -28.12 -6.67 -25.17
CA LYS A 1183 -29.38 -6.44 -25.92
C LYS A 1183 -29.13 -5.76 -27.26
N GLN A 1184 -29.66 -6.32 -28.35
CA GLN A 1184 -29.49 -5.78 -29.70
C GLN A 1184 -30.19 -4.41 -29.84
N ALA A 1185 -29.47 -3.38 -30.30
CA ALA A 1185 -30.11 -2.11 -30.67
C ALA A 1185 -30.98 -2.28 -31.92
N LYS A 1186 -32.16 -1.64 -31.90
CA LYS A 1186 -32.94 -1.44 -33.11
C LYS A 1186 -32.27 -0.37 -33.97
N HIS A 1187 -32.12 -0.64 -35.27
CA HIS A 1187 -31.58 0.32 -36.25
C HIS A 1187 -32.27 1.69 -36.13
N GLY A 1188 -31.50 2.75 -35.86
CA GLY A 1188 -31.98 4.14 -35.91
C GLY A 1188 -31.95 4.95 -34.59
N SER A 1189 -31.55 4.38 -33.45
CA SER A 1189 -31.51 5.12 -32.17
C SER A 1189 -30.10 5.15 -31.56
N LEU A 1190 -29.21 5.96 -32.11
CA LEU A 1190 -27.87 6.20 -31.52
C LEU A 1190 -27.85 7.19 -30.34
N ASN A 1191 -29.01 7.75 -29.92
CA ASN A 1191 -29.05 8.84 -28.93
C ASN A 1191 -30.00 8.64 -27.74
N SER A 1192 -30.17 7.41 -27.24
CA SER A 1192 -31.04 7.14 -26.08
C SER A 1192 -30.38 6.26 -25.02
N LYS A 1193 -29.75 6.92 -24.04
CA LYS A 1193 -29.54 6.52 -22.63
C LYS A 1193 -28.98 5.10 -22.35
N ARG A 1194 -27.70 5.06 -21.93
CA ARG A 1194 -27.12 4.29 -20.79
C ARG A 1194 -27.90 3.06 -20.26
N ALA A 1195 -28.29 2.17 -21.14
CA ALA A 1195 -28.49 0.76 -20.86
C ALA A 1195 -27.55 0.00 -21.78
N LYS A 1196 -27.02 -1.13 -21.32
CA LYS A 1196 -26.20 -2.05 -22.11
C LYS A 1196 -26.98 -2.48 -23.36
N VAL A 1197 -26.81 -1.73 -24.44
CA VAL A 1197 -27.52 -1.84 -25.70
C VAL A 1197 -26.46 -1.70 -26.80
N PHE A 1198 -26.47 -2.65 -27.74
CA PHE A 1198 -25.54 -2.77 -28.87
C PHE A 1198 -25.46 -1.54 -29.76
#